data_AF-A0A953A5S1-F1
#
_entry.id   AF-A0A953A5S1-F1
#
_cell.length_a   1.000
_cell.length_b   1.000
_cell.length_c   1.000
_cell.angle_alpha   90.00
_cell.angle_beta   90.00
_cell.angle_gamma   90.00
#
_symmetry.space_group_name_H-M   'P 1'
#
loop_
_entity.id
_entity.type
_entity.pdbx_description
1 polymer ?
#
loop_
_entity_poly.entity_id
_entity_poly.type
_entity_poly.pdbx_seq_one_letter_code
_entity_poly.pdbx_strand_id
1 'polypeptide(L)'
;MISRVFKRYYTRLNKEQKKAVDTIDGPVMVIAGPGTGKTQILTLRIANILLKTDTSADSILALTFTEAGVYAMRKRLVEIIGSAAYKVSIHTFHSFCNDIILKYPEEFPRIIGSIHGSEVDQINIVEDILGKGEFEFIRPYGDNFYYVRHILAAVRDLKREGKSPEDFKKEVAKKIKDFKNNSDVYYAYGKFAGTMKGSYKSALNKLERTQELARVFESYEKELRKKKLYDYEDMIIEVIRAFKAKPEFLLMQQENYQYILADEHQDANNAQNSLLELLANFHESPNLFIVGDEKQAIFRFQGASIDNFLYFKKVYPKAELVYLVENYRSTQSILDGAHSVISNNVLADPKLRPKLIARAGHSEKKIWIKKYGSPTDELNGVADGILRDIKAGIHPDEIAVLYRDNRDALPLTRELAKRGIAFSVLSDENILDHVVVRKFLTLLKAVGKLGNNEYLAEVLSIDFLSLDGLETYKILAYAAKQRAHIFEVIKSNKLLEEANVTAKPFLELYKKIESWHKAAHAKPLFETFDIVLRECGLLEHMLRSTDGHRDLESLATFFEYMKRISETNRNMRLGDFLKHLDKLEFYNIVINGTATDFPGRVKLMTAHASKGREFDSVYIIGATDGHFGNRHSRSFFDTTLAASEPQTIDDERRLFYVAVTRARKHLTVSYSERDTSGKQCLPSQFIEEFNKKFVELEDVKSMSRDVKEYLPSNRSIVESLKDKVYLNSLFLEQGLSVSALNNYLSCPWKYFYINLLRVPKSYEKYQIYGTAVHAALQDFFEKYKSGENPTKKYLLTQFDYHLKRSLADERILDELIKKGERALGGYFDTYKSSWLRQILNEYKTSVLLSRSGGPALHLTGKLDKIEFENNGTVTVIDYKTSVPKTRNVIEGKTKSSEGGEKRQLVFYKLLLDGDPKKKYNMAKGVIDFIEPDEKGMYKREEFEISRADVEDLKKIILKSADEILALEFWNKRCKDPKCSYCKLRELTNS
;
A
#
# COMPACT_ATOMS: atom_id res chain seq x y z
N MET A 1 10.65 -47.70 21.02
CA MET A 1 11.45 -47.43 22.24
C MET A 1 10.94 -46.12 22.84
N ILE A 2 10.21 -46.15 23.97
CA ILE A 2 9.72 -44.93 24.65
C ILE A 2 10.94 -44.07 24.99
N SER A 3 11.05 -42.86 24.44
CA SER A 3 12.16 -42.00 24.82
C SER A 3 12.02 -41.60 26.28
N ARG A 4 13.15 -41.53 27.01
CA ARG A 4 13.19 -40.90 28.35
C ARG A 4 12.59 -39.50 28.34
N VAL A 5 12.59 -38.85 27.17
CA VAL A 5 12.04 -37.52 26.91
C VAL A 5 10.50 -37.50 27.04
N PHE A 6 9.78 -38.49 26.49
CA PHE A 6 8.32 -38.60 26.65
C PHE A 6 7.94 -38.66 28.13
N LYS A 7 8.54 -39.60 28.89
CA LYS A 7 8.24 -39.77 30.33
C LYS A 7 8.50 -38.47 31.09
N ARG A 8 9.62 -37.79 30.83
CA ARG A 8 9.98 -36.51 31.46
C ARG A 8 8.95 -35.40 31.22
N TYR A 9 8.46 -35.26 29.99
CA TYR A 9 7.46 -34.23 29.69
C TYR A 9 6.07 -34.62 30.20
N TYR A 10 5.69 -35.89 30.10
CA TYR A 10 4.40 -36.40 30.57
C TYR A 10 4.23 -36.26 32.09
N THR A 11 5.29 -36.52 32.88
CA THR A 11 5.23 -36.37 34.36
C THR A 11 5.00 -34.93 34.81
N ARG A 12 5.37 -33.94 33.99
CA ARG A 12 5.19 -32.51 34.28
C ARG A 12 3.80 -31.98 33.96
N LEU A 13 2.96 -32.76 33.27
CA LEU A 13 1.61 -32.34 32.92
C LEU A 13 0.73 -32.26 34.17
N ASN A 14 -0.08 -31.19 34.24
CA ASN A 14 -1.13 -31.10 35.24
C ASN A 14 -2.32 -32.04 34.92
N LYS A 15 -3.32 -32.09 35.81
CA LYS A 15 -4.48 -33.00 35.69
C LYS A 15 -5.22 -32.82 34.35
N GLU A 16 -5.53 -31.58 33.97
CA GLU A 16 -6.30 -31.29 32.75
C GLU A 16 -5.47 -31.54 31.49
N GLN A 17 -4.18 -31.19 31.50
CA GLN A 17 -3.28 -31.52 30.40
C GLN A 17 -3.12 -33.03 30.21
N LYS A 18 -3.01 -33.81 31.30
CA LYS A 18 -2.99 -35.28 31.22
C LYS A 18 -4.28 -35.82 30.63
N LYS A 19 -5.44 -35.31 31.07
CA LYS A 19 -6.74 -35.66 30.51
C LYS A 19 -6.79 -35.44 28.99
N ALA A 20 -6.32 -34.29 28.51
CA ALA A 20 -6.23 -34.01 27.07
C ALA A 20 -5.28 -34.95 26.31
N VAL A 21 -4.22 -35.46 26.95
CA VAL A 21 -3.26 -36.39 26.33
C VAL A 21 -3.74 -37.85 26.39
N ASP A 22 -4.47 -38.23 27.44
CA ASP A 22 -4.84 -39.62 27.73
C ASP A 22 -6.17 -40.06 27.10
N THR A 23 -7.11 -39.13 26.88
CA THR A 23 -8.38 -39.43 26.21
C THR A 23 -8.17 -39.58 24.71
N ILE A 24 -7.51 -40.65 24.25
CA ILE A 24 -7.10 -40.81 22.85
C ILE A 24 -8.27 -41.09 21.91
N ASP A 25 -9.33 -41.73 22.40
CA ASP A 25 -10.50 -42.12 21.61
C ASP A 25 -11.65 -41.12 21.71
N GLY A 26 -12.41 -41.00 20.63
CA GLY A 26 -13.57 -40.11 20.51
C GLY A 26 -13.22 -38.62 20.36
N PRO A 27 -14.25 -37.77 20.18
CA PRO A 27 -14.05 -36.35 19.93
C PRO A 27 -13.66 -35.61 21.21
N VAL A 28 -12.60 -34.81 21.13
CA VAL A 28 -12.08 -34.03 22.25
C VAL A 28 -11.88 -32.58 21.82
N MET A 29 -12.39 -31.65 22.63
CA MET A 29 -12.23 -30.21 22.43
C MET A 29 -11.42 -29.63 23.60
N VAL A 30 -10.30 -28.98 23.28
CA VAL A 30 -9.45 -28.33 24.28
C VAL A 30 -9.52 -26.82 24.13
N ILE A 31 -9.95 -26.15 25.19
CA ILE A 31 -9.96 -24.68 25.29
C ILE A 31 -8.69 -24.26 25.99
N ALA A 32 -7.77 -23.67 25.24
CA ALA A 32 -6.41 -23.44 25.68
C ALA A 32 -5.91 -22.04 25.34
N GLY A 33 -5.84 -21.19 26.38
CA GLY A 33 -5.33 -19.83 26.28
C GLY A 33 -3.85 -19.73 25.84
N PRO A 34 -3.33 -18.53 25.56
CA PRO A 34 -1.92 -18.36 25.25
C PRO A 34 -1.07 -18.85 26.44
N GLY A 35 0.07 -19.49 26.16
CA GLY A 35 1.01 -19.95 27.19
C GLY A 35 0.57 -21.15 28.05
N THR A 36 -0.52 -21.85 27.69
CA THR A 36 -1.06 -22.98 28.47
C THR A 36 -0.48 -24.36 28.10
N GLY A 37 0.41 -24.40 27.10
CA GLY A 37 1.08 -25.62 26.65
C GLY A 37 0.42 -26.36 25.48
N LYS A 38 -0.37 -25.68 24.62
CA LYS A 38 -1.02 -26.25 23.42
C LYS A 38 -0.13 -27.19 22.59
N THR A 39 1.03 -26.71 22.15
CA THR A 39 1.97 -27.52 21.36
C THR A 39 2.50 -28.74 22.13
N GLN A 40 2.65 -28.62 23.45
CA GLN A 40 3.09 -29.73 24.30
C GLN A 40 2.03 -30.82 24.39
N ILE A 41 0.75 -30.46 24.57
CA ILE A 41 -0.32 -31.46 24.65
C ILE A 41 -0.52 -32.17 23.31
N LEU A 42 -0.47 -31.45 22.18
CA LEU A 42 -0.61 -32.04 20.84
C LEU A 42 0.49 -33.07 20.56
N THR A 43 1.74 -32.68 20.78
CA THR A 43 2.91 -33.54 20.52
C THR A 43 2.97 -34.75 21.45
N LEU A 44 2.61 -34.59 22.73
CA LEU A 44 2.52 -35.71 23.67
C LEU A 44 1.32 -36.62 23.40
N ARG A 45 0.19 -36.08 22.94
CA ARG A 45 -0.97 -36.89 22.54
C ARG A 45 -0.63 -37.79 21.35
N ILE A 46 0.00 -37.26 20.31
CA ILE A 46 0.48 -38.05 19.16
C ILE A 46 1.41 -39.17 19.62
N ALA A 47 2.38 -38.84 20.49
CA ALA A 47 3.25 -39.84 21.06
C ALA A 47 2.47 -40.88 21.90
N ASN A 48 1.47 -40.47 22.67
CA ASN A 48 0.66 -41.36 23.49
C ASN A 48 -0.22 -42.30 22.66
N ILE A 49 -0.78 -41.83 21.53
CA ILE A 49 -1.51 -42.67 20.57
C ILE A 49 -0.60 -43.80 20.09
N LEU A 50 0.57 -43.47 19.55
CA LEU A 50 1.56 -44.46 19.08
C LEU A 50 2.11 -45.38 20.17
N LEU A 51 1.92 -45.05 21.45
CA LEU A 51 2.35 -45.88 22.58
C LEU A 51 1.24 -46.80 23.08
N LYS A 52 -0.02 -46.39 22.95
CA LYS A 52 -1.18 -47.13 23.48
C LYS A 52 -1.91 -47.94 22.40
N THR A 53 -1.68 -47.65 21.12
CA THR A 53 -2.35 -48.31 20.00
C THR A 53 -1.33 -48.90 19.03
N ASP A 54 -1.80 -49.84 18.19
CA ASP A 54 -1.03 -50.41 17.07
C ASP A 54 -1.12 -49.54 15.80
N THR A 55 -1.58 -48.29 15.93
CA THR A 55 -1.76 -47.37 14.80
C THR A 55 -0.41 -46.94 14.21
N SER A 56 -0.30 -46.93 12.88
CA SER A 56 0.89 -46.40 12.20
C SER A 56 1.01 -44.88 12.39
N ALA A 57 2.24 -44.37 12.45
CA ALA A 57 2.49 -42.92 12.47
C ALA A 57 1.91 -42.19 11.26
N ASP A 58 1.89 -42.84 10.09
CA ASP A 58 1.31 -42.30 8.85
C ASP A 58 -0.23 -42.16 8.92
N SER A 59 -0.88 -42.81 9.89
CA SER A 59 -2.33 -42.76 10.09
C SER A 59 -2.79 -41.63 11.02
N ILE A 60 -1.87 -40.75 11.43
CA ILE A 60 -2.15 -39.60 12.27
C ILE A 60 -1.99 -38.33 11.43
N LEU A 61 -3.09 -37.57 11.29
CA LEU A 61 -3.12 -36.28 10.62
C LEU A 61 -3.14 -35.15 11.65
N ALA A 62 -2.16 -34.25 11.59
CA ALA A 62 -2.11 -33.03 12.38
C ALA A 62 -2.14 -31.79 11.48
N LEU A 63 -3.21 -31.01 11.59
CA LEU A 63 -3.42 -29.78 10.82
C LEU A 63 -3.16 -28.54 11.68
N THR A 64 -2.46 -27.57 11.10
CA THR A 64 -2.14 -26.28 11.71
C THR A 64 -2.45 -25.12 10.75
N PHE A 65 -2.45 -23.88 11.24
CA PHE A 65 -2.71 -22.69 10.42
C PHE A 65 -1.47 -22.07 9.80
N THR A 66 -0.27 -22.38 10.30
CA THR A 66 0.96 -21.72 9.89
C THR A 66 2.09 -22.72 9.68
N GLU A 67 2.95 -22.47 8.70
CA GLU A 67 4.14 -23.28 8.44
C GLU A 67 5.10 -23.29 9.63
N ALA A 68 5.17 -22.19 10.39
CA ALA A 68 5.91 -22.14 11.65
C ALA A 68 5.37 -23.14 12.69
N GLY A 69 4.05 -23.31 12.75
CA GLY A 69 3.38 -24.32 13.59
C GLY A 69 3.75 -25.75 13.17
N VAL A 70 3.73 -26.04 11.87
CA VAL A 70 4.18 -27.34 11.32
C VAL A 70 5.61 -27.64 11.74
N TYR A 71 6.54 -26.71 11.50
CA TYR A 71 7.95 -26.89 11.85
C TYR A 71 8.15 -27.10 13.37
N ALA A 72 7.52 -26.27 14.20
CA ALA A 72 7.64 -26.36 15.65
C ALA A 72 7.10 -27.68 16.20
N MET A 73 5.94 -28.14 15.71
CA MET A 73 5.34 -29.42 16.09
C MET A 73 6.22 -30.60 15.66
N ARG A 74 6.71 -30.58 14.41
CA ARG A 74 7.59 -31.63 13.88
C ARG A 74 8.90 -31.72 14.66
N LYS A 75 9.58 -30.59 14.86
CA LYS A 75 10.83 -30.52 15.65
C LYS A 75 10.63 -31.13 17.04
N ARG A 76 9.53 -30.79 17.71
CA ARG A 76 9.22 -31.30 19.05
C ARG A 76 8.88 -32.79 19.05
N LEU A 77 8.17 -33.29 18.05
CA LEU A 77 7.91 -34.73 17.92
C LEU A 77 9.19 -35.52 17.66
N VAL A 78 10.13 -35.00 16.86
CA VAL A 78 11.44 -35.65 16.63
C VAL A 78 12.18 -35.86 17.96
N GLU A 79 12.13 -34.91 18.88
CA GLU A 79 12.71 -35.06 20.22
C GLU A 79 12.04 -36.16 21.07
N ILE A 80 10.73 -36.41 20.85
CA ILE A 80 9.93 -37.32 21.67
C ILE A 80 9.93 -38.74 21.11
N ILE A 81 9.71 -38.92 19.80
CA ILE A 81 9.53 -40.23 19.14
C ILE A 81 10.57 -40.53 18.06
N GLY A 82 11.56 -39.65 17.85
CA GLY A 82 12.66 -39.87 16.90
C GLY A 82 12.20 -39.87 15.44
N SER A 83 12.71 -40.81 14.64
CA SER A 83 12.44 -40.89 13.20
C SER A 83 10.97 -41.13 12.85
N ALA A 84 10.17 -41.72 13.74
CA ALA A 84 8.73 -41.88 13.56
C ALA A 84 7.99 -40.55 13.36
N ALA A 85 8.54 -39.44 13.87
CA ALA A 85 7.96 -38.11 13.69
C ALA A 85 7.93 -37.63 12.22
N TYR A 86 8.79 -38.17 11.35
CA TYR A 86 8.79 -37.83 9.93
C TYR A 86 7.65 -38.51 9.16
N LYS A 87 7.11 -39.60 9.70
CA LYS A 87 5.97 -40.35 9.15
C LYS A 87 4.62 -39.71 9.50
N VAL A 88 4.54 -39.02 10.64
CA VAL A 88 3.32 -38.29 11.01
C VAL A 88 3.03 -37.19 9.96
N SER A 89 1.82 -37.21 9.42
CA SER A 89 1.30 -36.21 8.48
C SER A 89 1.00 -34.91 9.24
N ILE A 90 1.97 -34.00 9.27
CA ILE A 90 1.84 -32.67 9.89
C ILE A 90 1.87 -31.63 8.79
N HIS A 91 0.77 -30.91 8.62
CA HIS A 91 0.53 -30.02 7.49
C HIS A 91 -0.18 -28.73 7.94
N THR A 92 -0.09 -27.69 7.12
CA THR A 92 -1.15 -26.68 7.05
C THR A 92 -2.32 -27.21 6.23
N PHE A 93 -3.54 -26.69 6.42
CA PHE A 93 -4.71 -27.09 5.62
C PHE A 93 -4.45 -27.06 4.10
N HIS A 94 -3.81 -26.00 3.61
CA HIS A 94 -3.48 -25.86 2.19
C HIS A 94 -2.41 -26.85 1.75
N SER A 95 -1.34 -27.02 2.53
CA SER A 95 -0.29 -27.99 2.19
C SER A 95 -0.81 -29.43 2.18
N PHE A 96 -1.79 -29.77 3.03
CA PHE A 96 -2.46 -31.07 3.05
C PHE A 96 -3.29 -31.27 1.78
N CYS A 97 -4.14 -30.30 1.42
CA CYS A 97 -4.92 -30.38 0.18
C CYS A 97 -4.01 -30.45 -1.05
N ASN A 98 -2.92 -29.69 -1.07
CA ASN A 98 -1.92 -29.75 -2.14
C ASN A 98 -1.24 -31.11 -2.21
N ASP A 99 -0.89 -31.73 -1.08
CA ASP A 99 -0.33 -33.09 -1.03
C ASP A 99 -1.30 -34.12 -1.62
N ILE A 100 -2.58 -34.06 -1.26
CA ILE A 100 -3.63 -34.91 -1.84
C ILE A 100 -3.73 -34.72 -3.36
N ILE A 101 -3.76 -33.47 -3.83
CA ILE A 101 -3.85 -33.14 -5.27
C ILE A 101 -2.65 -33.69 -6.05
N LEU A 102 -1.44 -33.56 -5.48
CA LEU A 102 -0.21 -34.05 -6.12
C LEU A 102 -0.11 -35.58 -6.11
N LYS A 103 -0.63 -36.23 -5.06
CA LYS A 103 -0.59 -37.70 -4.92
C LYS A 103 -1.63 -38.40 -5.78
N TYR A 104 -2.79 -37.78 -6.00
CA TYR A 104 -3.91 -38.36 -6.74
C TYR A 104 -4.44 -37.41 -7.84
N PRO A 105 -3.60 -36.96 -8.80
CA PRO A 105 -3.99 -35.94 -9.77
C PRO A 105 -5.19 -36.34 -10.65
N GLU A 106 -5.39 -37.62 -10.92
CA GLU A 106 -6.53 -38.20 -11.62
C GLU A 106 -7.88 -37.94 -10.92
N GLU A 107 -7.84 -37.71 -9.61
CA GLU A 107 -9.03 -37.41 -8.84
C GLU A 107 -9.54 -35.98 -9.06
N PHE A 108 -8.69 -35.10 -9.62
CA PHE A 108 -8.90 -33.67 -9.78
C PHE A 108 -8.91 -33.22 -11.26
N PRO A 109 -9.82 -33.73 -12.11
CA PRO A 109 -9.81 -33.44 -13.55
C PRO A 109 -10.03 -31.95 -13.89
N ARG A 110 -10.56 -31.15 -12.97
CA ARG A 110 -10.75 -29.71 -13.14
C ARG A 110 -9.46 -28.91 -13.09
N ILE A 111 -8.46 -29.39 -12.35
CA ILE A 111 -7.20 -28.68 -12.10
C ILE A 111 -5.97 -29.51 -12.48
N ILE A 112 -6.15 -30.71 -13.05
CA ILE A 112 -5.05 -31.52 -13.54
C ILE A 112 -4.25 -30.77 -14.62
N GLY A 113 -2.94 -30.63 -14.40
CA GLY A 113 -2.06 -29.85 -15.27
C GLY A 113 -2.29 -28.33 -15.21
N SER A 114 -3.07 -27.83 -14.24
CA SER A 114 -3.19 -26.41 -13.94
C SER A 114 -2.04 -25.95 -13.04
N ILE A 115 -1.73 -24.65 -13.11
CA ILE A 115 -0.73 -23.99 -12.28
C ILE A 115 -1.38 -22.93 -11.39
N HIS A 116 -0.73 -22.59 -10.28
CA HIS A 116 -1.23 -21.56 -9.37
C HIS A 116 -1.20 -20.17 -10.05
N GLY A 117 -2.36 -19.53 -10.20
CA GLY A 117 -2.50 -18.20 -10.79
C GLY A 117 -1.99 -17.10 -9.85
N SER A 118 -1.11 -16.23 -10.35
CA SER A 118 -0.64 -15.07 -9.58
C SER A 118 -1.75 -14.05 -9.35
N GLU A 119 -1.60 -13.15 -8.37
CA GLU A 119 -2.59 -12.09 -8.15
C GLU A 119 -2.77 -11.19 -9.39
N VAL A 120 -1.72 -11.02 -10.20
CA VAL A 120 -1.82 -10.29 -11.48
C VAL A 120 -2.62 -11.08 -12.51
N ASP A 121 -2.50 -12.41 -12.57
CA ASP A 121 -3.34 -13.23 -13.44
C ASP A 121 -4.82 -13.11 -13.07
N GLN A 122 -5.13 -13.10 -11.78
CA GLN A 122 -6.48 -12.91 -11.27
C GLN A 122 -7.04 -11.53 -11.64
N ILE A 123 -6.22 -10.47 -11.50
CA ILE A 123 -6.56 -9.11 -11.94
C ILE A 123 -6.85 -9.08 -13.44
N ASN A 124 -5.97 -9.67 -14.26
CA ASN A 124 -6.14 -9.71 -15.71
C ASN A 124 -7.47 -10.36 -16.10
N ILE A 125 -7.85 -11.45 -15.42
CA ILE A 125 -9.13 -12.14 -15.66
C ILE A 125 -10.31 -11.23 -15.31
N VAL A 126 -10.28 -10.55 -14.15
CA VAL A 126 -11.37 -9.66 -13.75
C VAL A 126 -11.46 -8.43 -14.66
N GLU A 127 -10.34 -7.83 -15.05
CA GLU A 127 -10.29 -6.74 -16.03
C GLU A 127 -10.90 -7.19 -17.38
N ASP A 128 -10.53 -8.38 -17.88
CA ASP A 128 -11.07 -8.94 -19.11
C ASP A 128 -12.60 -9.15 -19.01
N ILE A 129 -13.09 -9.66 -17.87
CA ILE A 129 -14.52 -9.87 -17.62
C ILE A 129 -15.25 -8.52 -17.61
N LEU A 130 -14.78 -7.55 -16.82
CA LEU A 130 -15.39 -6.22 -16.73
C LEU A 130 -15.34 -5.46 -18.06
N GLY A 131 -14.27 -5.64 -18.83
CA GLY A 131 -14.09 -5.00 -20.14
C GLY A 131 -15.07 -5.51 -21.19
N LYS A 132 -15.34 -6.82 -21.21
CA LYS A 132 -16.24 -7.49 -22.19
C LYS A 132 -17.71 -7.52 -21.76
N GLY A 133 -17.99 -7.46 -20.46
CA GLY A 133 -19.34 -7.57 -19.92
C GLY A 133 -20.05 -6.22 -19.77
N GLU A 134 -21.38 -6.29 -19.68
CA GLU A 134 -22.26 -5.17 -19.35
C GLU A 134 -22.53 -5.13 -17.84
N PHE A 135 -21.92 -4.15 -17.18
CA PHE A 135 -22.00 -3.92 -15.74
C PHE A 135 -22.35 -2.46 -15.45
N GLU A 136 -23.33 -2.21 -14.60
CA GLU A 136 -23.81 -0.86 -14.27
C GLU A 136 -23.27 -0.37 -12.92
N PHE A 137 -23.23 -1.23 -11.91
CA PHE A 137 -22.94 -0.86 -10.53
C PHE A 137 -21.49 -1.11 -10.11
N ILE A 138 -20.79 -2.04 -10.78
CA ILE A 138 -19.39 -2.39 -10.54
C ILE A 138 -18.43 -1.86 -11.62
N ARG A 139 -18.91 -1.03 -12.55
CA ARG A 139 -18.09 -0.37 -13.60
C ARG A 139 -18.43 1.12 -13.71
N PRO A 140 -17.88 1.97 -12.82
CA PRO A 140 -18.19 3.39 -12.79
C PRO A 140 -17.51 4.15 -13.95
N TYR A 141 -18.19 5.18 -14.47
CA TYR A 141 -17.75 5.94 -15.66
C TYR A 141 -16.34 6.55 -15.57
N GLY A 142 -15.87 6.91 -14.37
CA GLY A 142 -14.55 7.54 -14.17
C GLY A 142 -13.38 6.56 -14.06
N ASP A 143 -13.65 5.30 -13.68
CA ASP A 143 -12.64 4.26 -13.56
C ASP A 143 -13.30 2.88 -13.68
N ASN A 144 -13.27 2.32 -14.89
CA ASN A 144 -13.89 1.05 -15.21
C ASN A 144 -13.35 -0.13 -14.37
N PHE A 145 -12.17 0.01 -13.76
CA PHE A 145 -11.50 -1.05 -13.02
C PHE A 145 -11.40 -0.78 -11.51
N TYR A 146 -12.07 0.27 -11.03
CA TYR A 146 -12.09 0.68 -9.62
C TYR A 146 -12.42 -0.48 -8.66
N TYR A 147 -13.37 -1.35 -9.04
CA TYR A 147 -13.84 -2.43 -8.18
C TYR A 147 -13.01 -3.73 -8.27
N VAL A 148 -12.00 -3.83 -9.14
CA VAL A 148 -11.27 -5.10 -9.40
C VAL A 148 -10.74 -5.73 -8.10
N ARG A 149 -10.07 -4.95 -7.24
CA ARG A 149 -9.56 -5.46 -5.95
C ARG A 149 -10.65 -5.87 -4.98
N HIS A 150 -11.74 -5.11 -4.95
CA HIS A 150 -12.87 -5.40 -4.09
C HIS A 150 -13.60 -6.68 -4.54
N ILE A 151 -13.67 -6.91 -5.85
CA ILE A 151 -14.22 -8.14 -6.43
C ILE A 151 -13.36 -9.34 -6.05
N LEU A 152 -12.03 -9.26 -6.24
CA LEU A 152 -11.12 -10.35 -5.89
C LEU A 152 -11.16 -10.68 -4.39
N ALA A 153 -11.18 -9.66 -3.54
CA ALA A 153 -11.36 -9.85 -2.10
C ALA A 153 -12.69 -10.55 -1.78
N ALA A 154 -13.79 -10.10 -2.41
CA ALA A 154 -15.10 -10.70 -2.19
C ALA A 154 -15.20 -12.15 -2.69
N VAL A 155 -14.62 -12.46 -3.85
CA VAL A 155 -14.53 -13.83 -4.38
C VAL A 155 -13.73 -14.72 -3.44
N ARG A 156 -12.58 -14.24 -2.93
CA ARG A 156 -11.77 -14.96 -1.95
C ARG A 156 -12.55 -15.26 -0.67
N ASP A 157 -13.30 -14.29 -0.16
CA ASP A 157 -14.14 -14.49 1.02
C ASP A 157 -15.23 -15.54 0.76
N LEU A 158 -15.91 -15.49 -0.40
CA LEU A 158 -16.91 -16.49 -0.78
C LEU A 158 -16.31 -17.91 -0.88
N LYS A 159 -15.11 -18.03 -1.44
CA LYS A 159 -14.37 -19.29 -1.53
C LYS A 159 -14.03 -19.86 -0.15
N ARG A 160 -13.57 -19.02 0.78
CA ARG A 160 -13.29 -19.40 2.19
C ARG A 160 -14.53 -19.85 2.95
N GLU A 161 -15.67 -19.26 2.63
CA GLU A 161 -16.98 -19.70 3.13
C GLU A 161 -17.47 -21.00 2.47
N GLY A 162 -16.74 -21.55 1.50
CA GLY A 162 -17.09 -22.76 0.76
C GLY A 162 -18.23 -22.57 -0.24
N LYS A 163 -18.53 -21.34 -0.65
CA LYS A 163 -19.68 -21.02 -1.52
C LYS A 163 -19.34 -21.22 -3.00
N SER A 164 -20.16 -21.99 -3.70
CA SER A 164 -20.11 -22.06 -5.17
C SER A 164 -20.73 -20.82 -5.82
N PRO A 165 -20.37 -20.48 -7.07
CA PRO A 165 -21.04 -19.41 -7.81
C PRO A 165 -22.56 -19.60 -7.89
N GLU A 166 -23.02 -20.85 -8.04
CA GLU A 166 -24.44 -21.20 -8.12
C GLU A 166 -25.17 -20.95 -6.79
N ASP A 167 -24.57 -21.35 -5.67
CA ASP A 167 -25.14 -21.14 -4.33
C ASP A 167 -25.22 -19.64 -4.01
N PHE A 168 -24.14 -18.92 -4.28
CA PHE A 168 -24.08 -17.47 -4.07
C PHE A 168 -25.15 -16.73 -4.86
N LYS A 169 -25.32 -17.07 -6.15
CA LYS A 169 -26.33 -16.47 -7.03
C LYS A 169 -27.75 -16.68 -6.50
N LYS A 170 -28.07 -17.87 -5.99
CA LYS A 170 -29.38 -18.18 -5.38
C LYS A 170 -29.62 -17.37 -4.10
N GLU A 171 -28.62 -17.28 -3.24
CA GLU A 171 -28.72 -16.55 -1.96
C GLU A 171 -28.89 -15.05 -2.17
N VAL A 172 -28.15 -14.45 -3.11
CA VAL A 172 -28.29 -13.04 -3.48
C VAL A 172 -29.68 -12.74 -4.06
N ALA A 173 -30.17 -13.61 -4.95
CA ALA A 173 -31.51 -13.45 -5.52
C ALA A 173 -32.61 -13.49 -4.44
N LYS A 174 -32.47 -14.40 -3.45
CA LYS A 174 -33.36 -14.46 -2.31
C LYS A 174 -33.29 -13.19 -1.45
N LYS A 175 -32.09 -12.73 -1.08
CA LYS A 175 -31.91 -11.49 -0.29
C LYS A 175 -32.50 -10.26 -0.98
N ILE A 176 -32.32 -10.11 -2.30
CA ILE A 176 -32.90 -8.99 -3.06
C ILE A 176 -34.43 -9.06 -3.04
N LYS A 177 -35.01 -10.25 -3.21
CA LYS A 177 -36.45 -10.45 -3.11
C LYS A 177 -36.98 -10.10 -1.73
N ASP A 178 -36.33 -10.59 -0.68
CA ASP A 178 -36.72 -10.34 0.72
C ASP A 178 -36.60 -8.84 1.07
N PHE A 179 -35.55 -8.17 0.59
CA PHE A 179 -35.36 -6.73 0.76
C PHE A 179 -36.44 -5.91 0.05
N LYS A 180 -36.78 -6.26 -1.20
CA LYS A 180 -37.81 -5.56 -1.99
C LYS A 180 -39.22 -5.81 -1.45
N ASN A 181 -39.46 -6.93 -0.74
CA ASN A 181 -40.74 -7.27 -0.13
C ASN A 181 -40.95 -6.71 1.28
N ASN A 182 -39.91 -6.13 1.90
CA ASN A 182 -40.02 -5.56 3.24
C ASN A 182 -40.79 -4.22 3.21
N SER A 183 -41.93 -4.16 3.89
CA SER A 183 -42.79 -2.98 3.97
C SER A 183 -42.08 -1.76 4.59
N ASP A 184 -41.10 -1.98 5.48
CA ASP A 184 -40.37 -0.90 6.16
C ASP A 184 -39.47 -0.08 5.23
N VAL A 185 -39.14 -0.64 4.07
CA VAL A 185 -38.32 -0.01 3.03
C VAL A 185 -39.08 1.11 2.32
N TYR A 186 -40.41 1.04 2.30
CA TYR A 186 -41.27 2.00 1.62
C TYR A 186 -41.95 2.94 2.61
N TYR A 187 -42.33 4.14 2.17
CA TYR A 187 -43.21 4.99 2.97
C TYR A 187 -44.61 4.37 3.03
N ALA A 188 -45.11 4.13 4.24
CA ALA A 188 -46.43 3.53 4.46
C ALA A 188 -47.59 4.50 4.19
N TYR A 189 -47.38 5.81 4.38
CA TYR A 189 -48.41 6.84 4.29
C TYR A 189 -47.85 8.17 3.74
N GLY A 190 -48.75 9.05 3.26
CA GLY A 190 -48.42 10.41 2.79
C GLY A 190 -48.12 10.53 1.30
N LYS A 191 -47.64 11.70 0.86
CA LYS A 191 -47.37 12.05 -0.56
C LYS A 191 -46.39 11.10 -1.27
N PHE A 192 -45.60 10.37 -0.49
CA PHE A 192 -44.56 9.45 -0.95
C PHE A 192 -44.92 7.98 -0.72
N ALA A 193 -46.17 7.68 -0.33
CA ALA A 193 -46.60 6.30 -0.06
C ALA A 193 -46.26 5.37 -1.24
N GLY A 194 -45.65 4.22 -0.95
CA GLY A 194 -45.17 3.27 -1.95
C GLY A 194 -43.80 3.60 -2.58
N THR A 195 -43.19 4.75 -2.29
CA THR A 195 -41.82 5.05 -2.73
C THR A 195 -40.78 4.62 -1.68
N MET A 196 -39.58 4.26 -2.12
CA MET A 196 -38.49 3.78 -1.25
C MET A 196 -37.87 4.91 -0.43
N LYS A 197 -37.65 4.69 0.86
CA LYS A 197 -36.97 5.67 1.73
C LYS A 197 -35.50 5.81 1.33
N GLY A 198 -35.00 7.05 1.29
CA GLY A 198 -33.64 7.37 0.84
C GLY A 198 -32.52 6.68 1.66
N SER A 199 -32.77 6.37 2.93
CA SER A 199 -31.86 5.61 3.80
C SER A 199 -31.53 4.22 3.26
N TYR A 200 -32.45 3.59 2.52
CA TYR A 200 -32.31 2.24 1.97
C TYR A 200 -31.69 2.20 0.57
N LYS A 201 -31.56 3.35 -0.12
CA LYS A 201 -30.97 3.40 -1.47
C LYS A 201 -29.51 2.92 -1.50
N SER A 202 -28.74 3.24 -0.45
CA SER A 202 -27.36 2.75 -0.29
C SER A 202 -27.30 1.23 -0.13
N ALA A 203 -28.21 0.67 0.67
CA ALA A 203 -28.31 -0.78 0.87
C ALA A 203 -28.75 -1.51 -0.40
N LEU A 204 -29.72 -0.96 -1.14
CA LEU A 204 -30.12 -1.51 -2.44
C LEU A 204 -28.94 -1.50 -3.44
N ASN A 205 -28.22 -0.38 -3.57
CA ASN A 205 -27.05 -0.31 -4.44
C ASN A 205 -25.98 -1.34 -4.06
N LYS A 206 -25.78 -1.62 -2.76
CA LYS A 206 -24.89 -2.68 -2.29
C LYS A 206 -25.38 -4.07 -2.74
N LEU A 207 -26.68 -4.34 -2.66
CA LEU A 207 -27.26 -5.61 -3.12
C LEU A 207 -27.17 -5.78 -4.64
N GLU A 208 -27.46 -4.73 -5.42
CA GLU A 208 -27.35 -4.76 -6.88
C GLU A 208 -25.88 -5.00 -7.31
N ARG A 209 -24.90 -4.33 -6.67
CA ARG A 209 -23.46 -4.66 -6.85
C ARG A 209 -23.14 -6.12 -6.54
N THR A 210 -23.74 -6.66 -5.47
CA THR A 210 -23.54 -8.05 -5.05
C THR A 210 -24.13 -9.03 -6.07
N GLN A 211 -25.22 -8.67 -6.75
CA GLN A 211 -25.77 -9.44 -7.86
C GLN A 211 -24.85 -9.43 -9.09
N GLU A 212 -24.25 -8.28 -9.42
CA GLU A 212 -23.23 -8.22 -10.48
C GLU A 212 -21.98 -9.02 -10.13
N LEU A 213 -21.54 -8.97 -8.87
CA LEU A 213 -20.45 -9.80 -8.35
C LEU A 213 -20.72 -11.30 -8.58
N ALA A 214 -21.95 -11.78 -8.40
CA ALA A 214 -22.27 -13.18 -8.65
C ALA A 214 -22.04 -13.59 -10.12
N ARG A 215 -22.35 -12.69 -11.07
CA ARG A 215 -22.07 -12.90 -12.50
C ARG A 215 -20.56 -12.91 -12.79
N VAL A 216 -19.81 -12.02 -12.13
CA VAL A 216 -18.34 -11.97 -12.25
C VAL A 216 -17.70 -13.21 -11.65
N PHE A 217 -18.15 -13.67 -10.48
CA PHE A 217 -17.62 -14.86 -9.82
C PHE A 217 -17.79 -16.12 -10.68
N GLU A 218 -18.97 -16.31 -11.28
CA GLU A 218 -19.23 -17.41 -12.22
C GLU A 218 -18.29 -17.36 -13.44
N SER A 219 -18.06 -16.17 -13.99
CA SER A 219 -17.19 -15.97 -15.16
C SER A 219 -15.71 -16.15 -14.82
N TYR A 220 -15.30 -15.69 -13.64
CA TYR A 220 -13.94 -15.82 -13.10
C TYR A 220 -13.54 -17.29 -12.95
N GLU A 221 -14.40 -18.11 -12.34
CA GLU A 221 -14.19 -19.57 -12.22
C GLU A 221 -14.09 -20.28 -13.58
N LYS A 222 -14.82 -19.80 -14.61
CA LYS A 222 -14.75 -20.36 -15.96
C LYS A 222 -13.43 -19.98 -16.64
N GLU A 223 -13.01 -18.73 -16.53
CA GLU A 223 -11.77 -18.24 -17.15
C GLU A 223 -10.51 -18.80 -16.48
N LEU A 224 -10.49 -18.98 -15.15
CA LEU A 224 -9.42 -19.69 -14.45
C LEU A 224 -9.21 -21.09 -15.06
N ARG A 225 -10.29 -21.88 -15.14
CA ARG A 225 -10.25 -23.23 -15.73
C ARG A 225 -9.78 -23.22 -17.19
N LYS A 226 -10.32 -22.30 -18.00
CA LYS A 226 -9.93 -22.17 -19.42
C LYS A 226 -8.44 -21.87 -19.58
N LYS A 227 -7.87 -21.07 -18.69
CA LYS A 227 -6.43 -20.73 -18.68
C LYS A 227 -5.57 -21.77 -17.97
N LYS A 228 -6.14 -22.88 -17.48
CA LYS A 228 -5.47 -23.89 -16.64
C LYS A 228 -4.80 -23.26 -15.41
N LEU A 229 -5.54 -22.36 -14.76
CA LEU A 229 -5.14 -21.70 -13.53
C LEU A 229 -6.07 -22.13 -12.39
N TYR A 230 -5.53 -22.14 -11.17
CA TYR A 230 -6.30 -22.22 -9.94
C TYR A 230 -5.75 -21.19 -8.94
N ASP A 231 -6.57 -20.68 -8.04
CA ASP A 231 -6.10 -19.82 -6.96
C ASP A 231 -5.91 -20.58 -5.64
N TYR A 232 -5.31 -19.91 -4.65
CA TYR A 232 -4.93 -20.55 -3.39
C TYR A 232 -6.10 -21.20 -2.66
N GLU A 233 -7.28 -20.57 -2.70
CA GLU A 233 -8.48 -21.10 -2.01
C GLU A 233 -9.10 -22.27 -2.79
N ASP A 234 -8.88 -22.36 -4.10
CA ASP A 234 -9.34 -23.50 -4.92
C ASP A 234 -8.73 -24.83 -4.48
N MET A 235 -7.52 -24.83 -3.89
CA MET A 235 -6.91 -26.05 -3.38
C MET A 235 -7.82 -26.80 -2.40
N ILE A 236 -8.42 -26.06 -1.45
CA ILE A 236 -9.31 -26.65 -0.45
C ILE A 236 -10.66 -27.00 -1.07
N ILE A 237 -11.20 -26.13 -1.92
CA ILE A 237 -12.50 -26.32 -2.56
C ILE A 237 -12.50 -27.54 -3.48
N GLU A 238 -11.44 -27.76 -4.25
CA GLU A 238 -11.35 -28.90 -5.16
C GLU A 238 -11.25 -30.23 -4.39
N VAL A 239 -10.54 -30.28 -3.24
CA VAL A 239 -10.52 -31.45 -2.36
C VAL A 239 -11.90 -31.74 -1.77
N ILE A 240 -12.58 -30.73 -1.22
CA ILE A 240 -13.96 -30.87 -0.71
C ILE A 240 -14.90 -31.37 -1.82
N ARG A 241 -14.76 -30.82 -3.03
CA ARG A 241 -15.57 -31.21 -4.18
C ARG A 241 -15.30 -32.65 -4.59
N ALA A 242 -14.03 -33.06 -4.66
CA ALA A 242 -13.64 -34.43 -4.99
C ALA A 242 -14.19 -35.44 -3.97
N PHE A 243 -14.04 -35.16 -2.67
CA PHE A 243 -14.59 -35.99 -1.60
C PHE A 243 -16.11 -36.12 -1.66
N LYS A 244 -16.83 -35.03 -1.94
CA LYS A 244 -18.30 -35.07 -2.09
C LYS A 244 -18.74 -35.80 -3.35
N ALA A 245 -17.98 -35.71 -4.44
CA ALA A 245 -18.32 -36.31 -5.72
C ALA A 245 -17.96 -37.80 -5.80
N LYS A 246 -16.92 -38.23 -5.09
CA LYS A 246 -16.34 -39.58 -5.17
C LYS A 246 -16.22 -40.20 -3.76
N PRO A 247 -17.27 -40.87 -3.25
CA PRO A 247 -17.27 -41.46 -1.91
C PRO A 247 -16.14 -42.46 -1.66
N GLU A 248 -15.78 -43.27 -2.66
CA GLU A 248 -14.66 -44.23 -2.61
C GLU A 248 -13.32 -43.53 -2.28
N PHE A 249 -13.08 -42.37 -2.90
CA PHE A 249 -11.87 -41.59 -2.68
C PHE A 249 -11.82 -40.99 -1.27
N LEU A 250 -12.97 -40.50 -0.78
CA LEU A 250 -13.10 -40.04 0.61
C LEU A 250 -12.87 -41.19 1.59
N LEU A 251 -13.48 -42.35 1.36
CA LEU A 251 -13.32 -43.54 2.20
C LEU A 251 -11.85 -43.94 2.34
N MET A 252 -11.12 -43.98 1.23
CA MET A 252 -9.68 -44.24 1.25
C MET A 252 -8.90 -43.25 2.14
N GLN A 253 -9.25 -41.95 2.13
CA GLN A 253 -8.60 -40.99 3.02
C GLN A 253 -9.01 -41.18 4.49
N GLN A 254 -10.27 -41.53 4.74
CA GLN A 254 -10.78 -41.81 6.10
C GLN A 254 -10.11 -43.06 6.70
N GLU A 255 -9.87 -44.10 5.89
CA GLU A 255 -9.14 -45.30 6.29
C GLU A 255 -7.66 -45.01 6.57
N ASN A 256 -7.05 -44.14 5.76
CA ASN A 256 -5.67 -43.71 5.98
C ASN A 256 -5.53 -42.94 7.29
N TYR A 257 -6.44 -41.99 7.57
CA TYR A 257 -6.33 -41.06 8.71
C TYR A 257 -7.29 -41.42 9.85
N GLN A 258 -6.82 -42.26 10.77
CA GLN A 258 -7.61 -42.75 11.91
C GLN A 258 -7.65 -41.78 13.10
N TYR A 259 -6.65 -40.90 13.23
CA TYR A 259 -6.60 -39.86 14.26
C TYR A 259 -6.35 -38.51 13.61
N ILE A 260 -7.23 -37.54 13.87
CA ILE A 260 -7.16 -36.20 13.28
C ILE A 260 -7.01 -35.18 14.42
N LEU A 261 -5.99 -34.34 14.34
CA LEU A 261 -5.69 -33.29 15.29
C LEU A 261 -5.70 -31.94 14.57
N ALA A 262 -6.43 -30.95 15.08
CA ALA A 262 -6.43 -29.59 14.55
C ALA A 262 -6.00 -28.59 15.62
N ASP A 263 -4.89 -27.89 15.36
CA ASP A 263 -4.41 -26.79 16.20
C ASP A 263 -5.00 -25.44 15.74
N GLU A 264 -5.14 -24.50 16.67
CA GLU A 264 -5.70 -23.16 16.45
C GLU A 264 -7.04 -23.14 15.69
N HIS A 265 -7.93 -24.09 15.98
CA HIS A 265 -9.20 -24.30 15.26
C HIS A 265 -10.12 -23.06 15.23
N GLN A 266 -9.95 -22.08 16.13
CA GLN A 266 -10.68 -20.82 16.06
C GLN A 266 -10.38 -19.99 14.80
N ASP A 267 -9.27 -20.27 14.12
CA ASP A 267 -8.87 -19.57 12.89
C ASP A 267 -9.42 -20.27 11.62
N ALA A 268 -10.16 -21.38 11.78
CA ALA A 268 -10.73 -22.14 10.67
C ALA A 268 -11.89 -21.40 10.00
N ASN A 269 -11.82 -21.30 8.68
CA ASN A 269 -12.96 -20.89 7.85
C ASN A 269 -13.89 -22.08 7.56
N ASN A 270 -15.07 -21.80 6.99
CA ASN A 270 -16.08 -22.84 6.78
C ASN A 270 -15.60 -23.94 5.82
N ALA A 271 -14.80 -23.61 4.80
CA ALA A 271 -14.23 -24.60 3.89
C ALA A 271 -13.31 -25.56 4.64
N GLN A 272 -12.40 -25.04 5.47
CA GLN A 272 -11.50 -25.85 6.29
C GLN A 272 -12.25 -26.74 7.29
N ASN A 273 -13.30 -26.22 7.93
CA ASN A 273 -14.20 -27.00 8.78
C ASN A 273 -14.90 -28.12 8.00
N SER A 274 -15.44 -27.79 6.82
CA SER A 274 -16.09 -28.78 5.96
C SER A 274 -15.13 -29.92 5.58
N LEU A 275 -13.84 -29.62 5.38
CA LEU A 275 -12.81 -30.63 5.15
C LEU A 275 -12.61 -31.54 6.37
N LEU A 276 -12.49 -30.97 7.57
CA LEU A 276 -12.38 -31.76 8.82
C LEU A 276 -13.60 -32.65 9.03
N GLU A 277 -14.80 -32.12 8.81
CA GLU A 277 -16.05 -32.86 8.94
C GLU A 277 -16.12 -34.03 7.96
N LEU A 278 -15.76 -33.82 6.69
CA LEU A 278 -15.71 -34.90 5.70
C LEU A 278 -14.73 -35.99 6.12
N LEU A 279 -13.54 -35.64 6.60
CA LEU A 279 -12.56 -36.64 7.04
C LEU A 279 -12.98 -37.37 8.32
N ALA A 280 -13.77 -36.73 9.18
CA ALA A 280 -14.16 -37.29 10.48
C ALA A 280 -15.55 -37.97 10.47
N ASN A 281 -16.39 -37.78 9.45
CA ASN A 281 -17.79 -38.23 9.50
C ASN A 281 -18.04 -39.73 9.28
N PHE A 282 -17.00 -40.53 9.03
CA PHE A 282 -17.16 -41.99 8.86
C PHE A 282 -17.65 -42.67 10.14
N HIS A 283 -17.19 -42.20 11.31
CA HIS A 283 -17.59 -42.72 12.61
C HIS A 283 -18.52 -41.73 13.33
N GLU A 284 -19.54 -42.24 14.03
CA GLU A 284 -20.41 -41.41 14.89
C GLU A 284 -19.63 -40.70 16.01
N SER A 285 -18.53 -41.33 16.46
CA SER A 285 -17.63 -40.80 17.50
C SER A 285 -16.18 -40.85 16.99
N PRO A 286 -15.77 -39.92 16.12
CA PRO A 286 -14.45 -39.95 15.51
C PRO A 286 -13.35 -39.55 16.48
N ASN A 287 -12.12 -40.02 16.24
CA ASN A 287 -10.93 -39.64 17.00
C ASN A 287 -10.42 -38.26 16.55
N LEU A 288 -11.25 -37.24 16.75
CA LEU A 288 -11.00 -35.86 16.36
C LEU A 288 -10.63 -35.02 17.59
N PHE A 289 -9.43 -34.46 17.59
CA PHE A 289 -8.91 -33.62 18.67
C PHE A 289 -8.72 -32.18 18.17
N ILE A 290 -9.54 -31.25 18.67
CA ILE A 290 -9.42 -29.84 18.32
C ILE A 290 -8.88 -29.03 19.50
N VAL A 291 -7.98 -28.09 19.21
CA VAL A 291 -7.46 -27.13 20.19
C VAL A 291 -7.75 -25.73 19.70
N GLY A 292 -8.27 -24.87 20.57
CA GLY A 292 -8.43 -23.47 20.23
C GLY A 292 -8.73 -22.54 21.40
N ASP A 293 -8.79 -21.25 21.08
CA ASP A 293 -9.05 -20.17 22.02
C ASP A 293 -9.83 -19.04 21.35
N GLU A 294 -11.05 -18.80 21.82
CA GLU A 294 -11.93 -17.78 21.25
C GLU A 294 -11.39 -16.34 21.38
N LYS A 295 -10.50 -16.11 22.37
CA LYS A 295 -9.81 -14.83 22.58
C LYS A 295 -8.78 -14.53 21.49
N GLN A 296 -8.32 -15.54 20.74
CA GLN A 296 -7.27 -15.43 19.73
C GLN A 296 -7.76 -15.52 18.29
N ALA A 297 -9.08 -15.54 18.07
CA ALA A 297 -9.70 -15.53 16.74
C ALA A 297 -9.53 -14.15 16.05
N ILE A 298 -8.36 -13.91 15.47
CA ILE A 298 -7.96 -12.63 14.85
C ILE A 298 -7.90 -12.67 13.32
N PHE A 299 -8.05 -13.85 12.71
CA PHE A 299 -7.99 -14.04 11.26
C PHE A 299 -9.36 -14.00 10.58
N ARG A 300 -10.28 -13.16 11.05
CA ARG A 300 -11.63 -13.04 10.43
C ARG A 300 -11.58 -12.56 8.99
N PHE A 301 -10.60 -11.73 8.63
CA PHE A 301 -10.32 -11.37 7.23
C PHE A 301 -9.85 -12.57 6.37
N GLN A 302 -9.61 -13.73 6.98
CA GLN A 302 -9.39 -15.02 6.33
C GLN A 302 -10.63 -15.93 6.34
N GLY A 303 -11.81 -15.40 6.72
CA GLY A 303 -13.06 -16.16 6.81
C GLY A 303 -13.22 -16.96 8.11
N ALA A 304 -12.32 -16.77 9.10
CA ALA A 304 -12.43 -17.43 10.39
C ALA A 304 -13.68 -16.94 11.15
N SER A 305 -14.49 -17.87 11.67
CA SER A 305 -15.65 -17.54 12.50
C SER A 305 -15.58 -18.25 13.85
N ILE A 306 -15.96 -17.57 14.93
CA ILE A 306 -16.16 -18.24 16.22
C ILE A 306 -17.32 -19.23 16.15
N ASP A 307 -18.30 -19.00 15.29
CA ASP A 307 -19.42 -19.91 15.10
C ASP A 307 -18.93 -21.29 14.63
N ASN A 308 -17.84 -21.35 13.84
CA ASN A 308 -17.19 -22.59 13.42
C ASN A 308 -16.58 -23.36 14.58
N PHE A 309 -15.99 -22.64 15.54
CA PHE A 309 -15.45 -23.22 16.75
C PHE A 309 -16.57 -23.75 17.68
N LEU A 310 -17.71 -23.06 17.73
CA LEU A 310 -18.90 -23.49 18.48
C LEU A 310 -19.65 -24.64 17.79
N TYR A 311 -19.63 -24.68 16.46
CA TYR A 311 -20.29 -25.69 15.65
C TYR A 311 -19.81 -27.10 16.00
N PHE A 312 -18.53 -27.27 16.32
CA PHE A 312 -17.99 -28.56 16.78
C PHE A 312 -18.77 -29.15 17.96
N LYS A 313 -19.10 -28.33 18.97
CA LYS A 313 -19.90 -28.76 20.14
C LYS A 313 -21.32 -29.14 19.75
N LYS A 314 -21.85 -28.55 18.68
CA LYS A 314 -23.18 -28.87 18.14
C LYS A 314 -23.17 -30.20 17.39
N VAL A 315 -22.12 -30.47 16.59
CA VAL A 315 -21.97 -31.72 15.83
C VAL A 315 -21.63 -32.90 16.74
N TYR A 316 -20.78 -32.68 17.74
CA TYR A 316 -20.35 -33.70 18.69
C TYR A 316 -20.77 -33.33 20.13
N PRO A 317 -22.07 -33.44 20.51
CA PRO A 317 -22.54 -33.07 21.84
C PRO A 317 -21.91 -33.87 22.98
N LYS A 318 -21.42 -35.09 22.69
CA LYS A 318 -20.73 -35.97 23.63
C LYS A 318 -19.21 -35.73 23.69
N ALA A 319 -18.68 -34.73 22.98
CA ALA A 319 -17.26 -34.45 22.97
C ALA A 319 -16.73 -34.11 24.37
N GLU A 320 -15.57 -34.67 24.69
CA GLU A 320 -14.89 -34.40 25.96
C GLU A 320 -14.32 -32.97 25.92
N LEU A 321 -14.67 -32.15 26.92
CA LEU A 321 -14.27 -30.76 26.98
C LEU A 321 -13.21 -30.54 28.06
N VAL A 322 -12.03 -30.09 27.65
CA VAL A 322 -10.88 -29.87 28.56
C VAL A 322 -10.49 -28.39 28.57
N TYR A 323 -10.36 -27.82 29.76
CA TYR A 323 -10.00 -26.42 29.95
C TYR A 323 -8.57 -26.29 30.47
N LEU A 324 -7.70 -25.65 29.70
CA LEU A 324 -6.35 -25.34 30.15
C LEU A 324 -6.28 -23.91 30.66
N VAL A 325 -6.29 -23.76 31.98
CA VAL A 325 -6.30 -22.44 32.66
C VAL A 325 -4.94 -22.03 33.20
N GLU A 326 -4.03 -22.99 33.43
CA GLU A 326 -2.69 -22.69 33.93
C GLU A 326 -1.79 -22.16 32.81
N ASN A 327 -1.30 -20.93 32.97
CA ASN A 327 -0.42 -20.25 32.03
C ASN A 327 1.03 -20.28 32.55
N TYR A 328 1.96 -20.79 31.75
CA TYR A 328 3.38 -20.93 32.11
C TYR A 328 4.28 -19.87 31.45
N ARG A 329 3.68 -18.76 30.96
CA ARG A 329 4.37 -17.74 30.15
C ARG A 329 4.42 -16.37 30.82
N SER A 330 3.28 -15.86 31.26
CA SER A 330 3.06 -14.45 31.60
C SER A 330 2.78 -14.26 33.09
N THR A 331 3.00 -13.04 33.59
CA THR A 331 2.59 -12.62 34.94
C THR A 331 1.07 -12.51 35.05
N GLN A 332 0.53 -12.62 36.26
CA GLN A 332 -0.91 -12.52 36.52
C GLN A 332 -1.45 -11.13 36.16
N SER A 333 -0.68 -10.07 36.42
CA SER A 333 -1.08 -8.70 36.07
C SER A 333 -1.33 -8.52 34.57
N ILE A 334 -0.51 -9.14 33.71
CA ILE A 334 -0.70 -9.13 32.24
C ILE A 334 -1.96 -9.92 31.86
N LEU A 335 -2.12 -11.13 32.44
CA LEU A 335 -3.27 -11.99 32.14
C LEU A 335 -4.60 -11.36 32.55
N ASP A 336 -4.67 -10.78 33.74
CA ASP A 336 -5.88 -10.14 34.27
C ASP A 336 -6.18 -8.83 33.53
N GLY A 337 -5.16 -8.04 33.20
CA GLY A 337 -5.31 -6.85 32.35
C GLY A 337 -5.83 -7.20 30.96
N ALA A 338 -5.27 -8.22 30.31
CA ALA A 338 -5.78 -8.70 29.02
C ALA A 338 -7.23 -9.20 29.15
N HIS A 339 -7.54 -9.92 30.24
CA HIS A 339 -8.88 -10.45 30.47
C HIS A 339 -9.91 -9.35 30.71
N SER A 340 -9.55 -8.23 31.36
CA SER A 340 -10.49 -7.13 31.58
C SER A 340 -10.94 -6.47 30.27
N VAL A 341 -10.02 -6.35 29.30
CA VAL A 341 -10.33 -5.85 27.96
C VAL A 341 -11.26 -6.83 27.24
N ILE A 342 -10.82 -8.08 27.02
CA ILE A 342 -11.57 -9.03 26.18
C ILE A 342 -12.94 -9.43 26.76
N SER A 343 -13.17 -9.23 28.06
CA SER A 343 -14.47 -9.48 28.71
C SER A 343 -15.61 -8.61 28.16
N ASN A 344 -15.30 -7.49 27.50
CA ASN A 344 -16.31 -6.63 26.88
C ASN A 344 -16.90 -7.22 25.57
N ASN A 345 -16.28 -8.23 24.96
CA ASN A 345 -16.87 -8.92 23.80
C ASN A 345 -18.07 -9.77 24.24
N VAL A 346 -19.19 -9.65 23.53
CA VAL A 346 -20.38 -10.49 23.76
C VAL A 346 -20.05 -11.94 23.38
N LEU A 347 -20.43 -12.89 24.24
CA LEU A 347 -20.17 -14.32 24.03
C LEU A 347 -21.39 -15.13 24.42
N ALA A 348 -21.78 -16.09 23.58
CA ALA A 348 -22.96 -16.94 23.81
C ALA A 348 -22.80 -17.88 25.01
N ASP A 349 -21.59 -18.41 25.26
CA ASP A 349 -21.27 -19.28 26.40
C ASP A 349 -20.04 -18.75 27.16
N PRO A 350 -20.24 -18.02 28.27
CA PRO A 350 -19.15 -17.47 29.08
C PRO A 350 -18.12 -18.51 29.56
N LYS A 351 -18.48 -19.80 29.63
CA LYS A 351 -17.56 -20.87 30.06
C LYS A 351 -16.40 -21.04 29.08
N LEU A 352 -16.55 -20.63 27.83
CA LEU A 352 -15.50 -20.73 26.81
C LEU A 352 -14.37 -19.70 27.00
N ARG A 353 -14.56 -18.72 27.91
CA ARG A 353 -13.58 -17.70 28.24
C ARG A 353 -13.08 -17.85 29.69
N PRO A 354 -12.40 -18.96 30.04
CA PRO A 354 -11.89 -19.12 31.40
C PRO A 354 -10.79 -18.08 31.68
N LYS A 355 -10.71 -17.63 32.95
CA LYS A 355 -9.60 -16.82 33.43
C LYS A 355 -8.33 -17.68 33.52
N LEU A 356 -7.20 -17.11 33.11
CA LEU A 356 -5.91 -17.77 33.15
C LEU A 356 -5.22 -17.50 34.49
N ILE A 357 -4.48 -18.49 34.97
CA ILE A 357 -3.76 -18.48 36.25
C ILE A 357 -2.27 -18.61 35.97
N ALA A 358 -1.48 -17.62 36.37
CA ALA A 358 -0.05 -17.61 36.17
C ALA A 358 0.67 -18.69 37.01
N ARG A 359 1.54 -19.44 36.33
CA ARG A 359 2.46 -20.47 36.87
C ARG A 359 3.90 -20.25 36.40
N ALA A 360 4.18 -19.14 35.72
CA ALA A 360 5.50 -18.83 35.16
C ALA A 360 6.56 -18.49 36.23
N GLY A 361 6.14 -18.07 37.43
CA GLY A 361 7.05 -17.73 38.54
C GLY A 361 7.82 -16.41 38.34
N HIS A 362 7.38 -15.54 37.43
CA HIS A 362 7.95 -14.20 37.24
C HIS A 362 7.50 -13.23 38.34
N SER A 363 8.31 -12.20 38.62
CA SER A 363 7.93 -11.13 39.55
C SER A 363 6.76 -10.32 38.98
N GLU A 364 5.71 -10.13 39.77
CA GLU A 364 4.57 -9.30 39.38
C GLU A 364 4.97 -7.83 39.20
N LYS A 365 4.59 -7.25 38.05
CA LYS A 365 4.72 -5.82 37.75
C LYS A 365 3.43 -5.35 37.07
N LYS A 366 3.08 -4.08 37.30
CA LYS A 366 1.96 -3.44 36.62
C LYS A 366 2.26 -3.21 35.13
N ILE A 367 1.19 -3.09 34.35
CA ILE A 367 1.23 -2.69 32.95
C ILE A 367 1.40 -1.17 32.89
N TRP A 368 2.41 -0.69 32.17
CA TRP A 368 2.62 0.75 32.00
C TRP A 368 1.78 1.29 30.86
N ILE A 369 0.97 2.31 31.15
CA ILE A 369 0.30 3.13 30.15
C ILE A 369 1.05 4.47 30.10
N LYS A 370 1.71 4.76 28.97
CA LYS A 370 2.49 5.99 28.81
C LYS A 370 1.81 6.94 27.84
N LYS A 371 1.50 8.13 28.35
CA LYS A 371 0.86 9.20 27.59
C LYS A 371 1.92 10.22 27.18
N TYR A 372 1.92 10.61 25.91
CA TYR A 372 2.86 11.59 25.34
C TYR A 372 2.14 12.76 24.66
N GLY A 373 2.79 13.92 24.60
CA GLY A 373 2.22 15.12 23.97
C GLY A 373 2.16 15.09 22.44
N SER A 374 3.06 14.35 21.80
CA SER A 374 3.13 14.21 20.34
C SER A 374 3.59 12.81 19.90
N PRO A 375 3.35 12.40 18.63
CA PRO A 375 3.83 11.11 18.12
C PRO A 375 5.36 11.01 18.16
N THR A 376 6.07 12.12 17.94
CA THR A 376 7.53 12.15 18.02
C THR A 376 8.03 11.93 19.44
N ASP A 377 7.35 12.49 20.45
CA ASP A 377 7.69 12.28 21.86
C ASP A 377 7.46 10.82 22.26
N GLU A 378 6.38 10.20 21.77
CA GLU A 378 6.10 8.78 21.97
C GLU A 378 7.24 7.91 21.45
N LEU A 379 7.63 8.08 20.18
CA LEU A 379 8.70 7.28 19.56
C LEU A 379 10.03 7.43 20.30
N ASN A 380 10.36 8.64 20.73
CA ASN A 380 11.56 8.90 21.54
C ASN A 380 11.48 8.21 22.92
N GLY A 381 10.35 8.33 23.61
CA GLY A 381 10.13 7.72 24.92
C GLY A 381 10.16 6.20 24.87
N VAL A 382 9.63 5.60 23.80
CA VAL A 382 9.71 4.16 23.53
C VAL A 382 11.17 3.74 23.28
N ALA A 383 11.91 4.46 22.43
CA ALA A 383 13.31 4.15 22.17
C ALA A 383 14.19 4.28 23.43
N ASP A 384 13.94 5.30 24.27
CA ASP A 384 14.59 5.47 25.58
C ASP A 384 14.17 4.36 26.57
N GLY A 385 12.94 3.84 26.47
CA GLY A 385 12.46 2.66 27.20
C GLY A 385 13.23 1.40 26.83
N ILE A 386 13.33 1.11 25.53
CA ILE A 386 14.05 -0.07 25.02
C ILE A 386 15.53 -0.02 25.42
N LEU A 387 16.18 1.14 25.33
CA LEU A 387 17.57 1.30 25.76
C LEU A 387 17.74 0.99 27.25
N ARG A 388 16.78 1.38 28.09
CA ARG A 388 16.79 1.05 29.53
C ARG A 388 16.64 -0.45 29.77
N ASP A 389 15.75 -1.12 29.04
CA ASP A 389 15.57 -2.57 29.14
C ASP A 389 16.85 -3.33 28.75
N ILE A 390 17.50 -2.92 27.66
CA ILE A 390 18.79 -3.50 27.23
C ILE A 390 19.86 -3.28 28.31
N LYS A 391 19.95 -2.06 28.86
CA LYS A 391 20.90 -1.74 29.95
C LYS A 391 20.59 -2.50 31.25
N ALA A 392 19.33 -2.83 31.49
CA ALA A 392 18.91 -3.66 32.62
C ALA A 392 19.18 -5.16 32.42
N GLY A 393 19.77 -5.54 31.28
CA GLY A 393 20.20 -6.91 30.99
C GLY A 393 19.20 -7.75 30.19
N ILE A 394 18.11 -7.16 29.68
CA ILE A 394 17.19 -7.89 28.79
C ILE A 394 17.86 -8.04 27.42
N HIS A 395 18.00 -9.28 26.95
CA HIS A 395 18.58 -9.55 25.64
C HIS A 395 17.73 -8.92 24.53
N PRO A 396 18.31 -8.26 23.50
CA PRO A 396 17.52 -7.58 22.47
C PRO A 396 16.50 -8.46 21.74
N ASP A 397 16.77 -9.76 21.56
CA ASP A 397 15.80 -10.69 20.94
C ASP A 397 14.54 -10.91 21.79
N GLU A 398 14.60 -10.61 23.09
CA GLU A 398 13.49 -10.73 24.04
C GLU A 398 12.70 -9.41 24.17
N ILE A 399 12.97 -8.43 23.31
CA ILE A 399 12.28 -7.14 23.25
C ILE A 399 11.56 -7.03 21.92
N ALA A 400 10.25 -6.78 21.96
CA ALA A 400 9.45 -6.53 20.78
C ALA A 400 8.67 -5.22 20.84
N VAL A 401 8.55 -4.56 19.68
CA VAL A 401 7.66 -3.43 19.47
C VAL A 401 6.55 -3.83 18.51
N LEU A 402 5.32 -3.77 19.01
CA LEU A 402 4.10 -4.15 18.31
C LEU A 402 3.33 -2.90 17.89
N TYR A 403 2.96 -2.85 16.61
CA TYR A 403 2.18 -1.76 16.02
C TYR A 403 1.01 -2.30 15.19
N ARG A 404 0.10 -1.44 14.77
CA ARG A 404 -1.09 -1.87 14.01
C ARG A 404 -0.79 -2.08 12.54
N ASP A 405 -0.08 -1.13 11.91
CA ASP A 405 0.20 -1.11 10.47
C ASP A 405 1.73 -1.06 10.22
N ASN A 406 2.22 -1.70 9.15
CA ASN A 406 3.66 -1.73 8.81
C ASN A 406 4.30 -0.32 8.67
N ARG A 407 3.52 0.68 8.26
CA ARG A 407 3.98 2.08 8.14
C ARG A 407 4.40 2.70 9.47
N ASP A 408 3.91 2.18 10.60
CA ASP A 408 4.19 2.70 11.94
C ASP A 408 5.62 2.36 12.39
N ALA A 409 6.26 1.37 11.75
CA ALA A 409 7.63 0.99 12.03
C ALA A 409 8.64 2.06 11.58
N LEU A 410 8.43 2.66 10.40
CA LEU A 410 9.41 3.50 9.72
C LEU A 410 9.87 4.73 10.54
N PRO A 411 8.99 5.44 11.26
CA PRO A 411 9.43 6.51 12.15
C PRO A 411 10.28 6.01 13.32
N LEU A 412 9.94 4.85 13.89
CA LEU A 412 10.64 4.26 15.03
C LEU A 412 12.04 3.77 14.67
N THR A 413 12.23 3.17 13.49
CA THR A 413 13.55 2.67 13.05
C THR A 413 14.60 3.77 13.05
N ARG A 414 14.22 5.00 12.68
CA ARG A 414 15.09 6.18 12.73
C ARG A 414 15.50 6.53 14.16
N GLU A 415 14.57 6.46 15.11
CA GLU A 415 14.84 6.77 16.52
C GLU A 415 15.69 5.71 17.22
N LEU A 416 15.53 4.44 16.84
CA LEU A 416 16.38 3.33 17.31
C LEU A 416 17.80 3.44 16.73
N ALA A 417 17.93 3.72 15.44
CA ALA A 417 19.22 3.88 14.77
C ALA A 417 20.05 5.03 15.38
N LYS A 418 19.42 6.17 15.68
CA LYS A 418 20.06 7.31 16.36
C LYS A 418 20.69 6.93 17.71
N ARG A 419 20.12 5.95 18.41
CA ARG A 419 20.58 5.48 19.73
C ARG A 419 21.49 4.25 19.64
N GLY A 420 21.87 3.84 18.43
CA GLY A 420 22.70 2.66 18.21
C GLY A 420 22.02 1.33 18.57
N ILE A 421 20.68 1.29 18.65
CA ILE A 421 19.94 0.07 18.98
C ILE A 421 19.78 -0.76 17.71
N ALA A 422 20.31 -1.98 17.71
CA ALA A 422 20.12 -2.91 16.59
C ALA A 422 18.69 -3.45 16.57
N PHE A 423 18.03 -3.39 15.41
CA PHE A 423 16.65 -3.83 15.24
C PHE A 423 16.45 -4.65 13.95
N SER A 424 15.40 -5.46 13.93
CA SER A 424 14.92 -6.18 12.75
C SER A 424 13.44 -5.88 12.56
N VAL A 425 13.09 -5.32 11.40
CA VAL A 425 11.69 -5.11 11.02
C VAL A 425 11.19 -6.37 10.35
N LEU A 426 10.29 -7.08 11.03
CA LEU A 426 9.53 -8.18 10.47
C LEU A 426 8.28 -7.58 9.80
N SER A 427 8.50 -6.85 8.71
CA SER A 427 7.45 -6.23 7.90
C SER A 427 7.34 -6.88 6.53
N ASP A 428 6.13 -6.84 6.00
CA ASP A 428 5.86 -7.01 4.58
C ASP A 428 6.24 -5.71 3.82
N GLU A 429 7.48 -5.25 3.97
CA GLU A 429 7.97 -4.11 3.16
C GLU A 429 7.95 -4.51 1.69
N ASN A 430 7.39 -3.64 0.86
CA ASN A 430 7.36 -3.86 -0.58
C ASN A 430 8.78 -3.76 -1.13
N ILE A 431 9.29 -4.86 -1.67
CA ILE A 431 10.63 -4.91 -2.26
C ILE A 431 10.79 -3.87 -3.37
N LEU A 432 9.70 -3.54 -4.09
CA LEU A 432 9.71 -2.53 -5.16
C LEU A 432 9.98 -1.11 -4.66
N ASP A 433 9.70 -0.82 -3.38
CA ASP A 433 9.96 0.48 -2.75
C ASP A 433 11.40 0.60 -2.24
N HIS A 434 12.15 -0.52 -2.16
CA HIS A 434 13.53 -0.52 -1.70
C HIS A 434 14.42 0.27 -2.67
N VAL A 435 15.26 1.19 -2.14
CA VAL A 435 16.00 2.16 -2.96
C VAL A 435 16.87 1.49 -4.03
N VAL A 436 17.58 0.42 -3.67
CA VAL A 436 18.44 -0.32 -4.62
C VAL A 436 17.62 -1.01 -5.71
N VAL A 437 16.51 -1.66 -5.34
CA VAL A 437 15.63 -2.34 -6.30
C VAL A 437 15.00 -1.31 -7.24
N ARG A 438 14.56 -0.16 -6.71
CA ARG A 438 14.02 0.94 -7.50
C ARG A 438 15.02 1.48 -8.53
N LYS A 439 16.28 1.73 -8.12
CA LYS A 439 17.35 2.15 -9.05
C LYS A 439 17.53 1.13 -10.18
N PHE A 440 17.57 -0.15 -9.82
CA PHE A 440 17.71 -1.22 -10.80
C PHE A 440 16.49 -1.36 -11.73
N LEU A 441 15.27 -1.19 -11.20
CA LEU A 441 14.04 -1.16 -11.99
C LEU A 441 13.98 0.02 -12.94
N THR A 442 14.42 1.21 -12.52
CA THR A 442 14.54 2.38 -13.41
C THR A 442 15.46 2.07 -14.60
N LEU A 443 16.59 1.39 -14.36
CA LEU A 443 17.47 0.92 -15.42
C LEU A 443 16.75 -0.07 -16.37
N LEU A 444 16.06 -1.08 -15.82
CA LEU A 444 15.28 -2.02 -16.62
C LEU A 444 14.17 -1.35 -17.43
N LYS A 445 13.49 -0.34 -16.87
CA LYS A 445 12.45 0.46 -17.57
C LYS A 445 13.07 1.20 -18.76
N ALA A 446 14.25 1.81 -18.60
CA ALA A 446 14.96 2.47 -19.70
C ALA A 446 15.42 1.47 -20.78
N VAL A 447 15.90 0.29 -20.39
CA VAL A 447 16.28 -0.78 -21.31
C VAL A 447 15.08 -1.31 -22.09
N GLY A 448 13.93 -1.52 -21.43
CA GLY A 448 12.72 -2.04 -22.08
C GLY A 448 11.99 -1.02 -22.96
N LYS A 449 12.13 0.28 -22.68
CA LYS A 449 11.47 1.39 -23.41
C LYS A 449 12.53 2.34 -23.98
N LEU A 450 13.33 1.84 -24.93
CA LEU A 450 14.39 2.61 -25.58
C LEU A 450 13.84 3.90 -26.21
N GLY A 451 14.52 5.02 -26.01
CA GLY A 451 14.11 6.34 -26.52
C GLY A 451 13.16 7.11 -25.59
N ASN A 452 12.70 6.52 -24.48
CA ASN A 452 12.00 7.26 -23.44
C ASN A 452 12.99 8.15 -22.66
N ASN A 453 12.98 9.45 -22.94
CA ASN A 453 13.88 10.42 -22.32
C ASN A 453 13.69 10.55 -20.80
N GLU A 454 12.49 10.30 -20.28
CA GLU A 454 12.21 10.42 -18.84
C GLU A 454 12.99 9.34 -18.08
N TYR A 455 12.81 8.05 -18.44
CA TYR A 455 13.57 6.97 -17.80
C TYR A 455 15.07 7.11 -18.01
N LEU A 456 15.51 7.53 -19.20
CA LEU A 456 16.94 7.69 -19.47
C LEU A 456 17.55 8.82 -18.63
N ALA A 457 16.84 9.92 -18.40
CA ALA A 457 17.29 10.99 -17.51
C ALA A 457 17.47 10.51 -16.06
N GLU A 458 16.56 9.66 -15.57
CA GLU A 458 16.70 9.03 -14.25
C GLU A 458 17.91 8.10 -14.20
N VAL A 459 18.14 7.29 -15.25
CA VAL A 459 19.28 6.37 -15.35
C VAL A 459 20.61 7.12 -15.30
N LEU A 460 20.76 8.25 -15.99
CA LEU A 460 21.99 9.06 -15.94
C LEU A 460 22.30 9.60 -14.53
N SER A 461 21.32 9.58 -13.63
CA SER A 461 21.44 10.02 -12.24
C SER A 461 21.75 8.88 -11.26
N ILE A 462 21.85 7.63 -11.72
CA ILE A 462 22.11 6.46 -10.88
C ILE A 462 23.59 6.39 -10.49
N ASP A 463 23.84 6.31 -9.19
CA ASP A 463 25.18 6.27 -8.60
C ASP A 463 26.03 5.04 -8.95
N PHE A 464 25.45 3.84 -9.03
CA PHE A 464 26.22 2.63 -9.35
C PHE A 464 26.75 2.59 -10.80
N LEU A 465 26.28 3.48 -11.68
CA LEU A 465 26.83 3.63 -13.03
C LEU A 465 28.13 4.45 -13.06
N SER A 466 28.52 5.06 -11.93
CA SER A 466 29.75 5.85 -11.79
C SER A 466 29.88 6.99 -12.81
N LEU A 467 28.76 7.63 -13.15
CA LEU A 467 28.72 8.82 -14.02
C LEU A 467 28.94 10.09 -13.19
N ASP A 468 29.61 11.07 -13.78
CA ASP A 468 29.78 12.38 -13.15
C ASP A 468 28.47 13.18 -13.17
N GLY A 469 28.05 13.68 -12.00
CA GLY A 469 26.77 14.39 -11.85
C GLY A 469 26.71 15.69 -12.65
N LEU A 470 27.81 16.45 -12.72
CA LEU A 470 27.87 17.70 -13.48
C LEU A 470 27.78 17.44 -14.99
N GLU A 471 28.45 16.40 -15.47
CA GLU A 471 28.35 15.98 -16.86
C GLU A 471 26.95 15.52 -17.24
N THR A 472 26.28 14.77 -16.36
CA THR A 472 24.86 14.42 -16.52
C THR A 472 23.98 15.68 -16.63
N TYR A 473 24.19 16.69 -15.77
CA TYR A 473 23.42 17.95 -15.82
C TYR A 473 23.62 18.68 -17.15
N LYS A 474 24.86 18.73 -17.66
CA LYS A 474 25.17 19.34 -18.96
C LYS A 474 24.46 18.64 -20.11
N ILE A 475 24.43 17.30 -20.12
CA ILE A 475 23.72 16.52 -21.15
C ILE A 475 22.22 16.85 -21.14
N LEU A 476 21.59 16.84 -19.97
CA LEU A 476 20.16 17.11 -19.82
C LEU A 476 19.81 18.54 -20.30
N ALA A 477 20.58 19.53 -19.86
CA ALA A 477 20.41 20.92 -20.26
C ALA A 477 20.64 21.13 -21.77
N TYR A 478 21.67 20.49 -22.34
CA TYR A 478 21.96 20.54 -23.77
C TYR A 478 20.84 19.89 -24.61
N ALA A 479 20.39 18.69 -24.23
CA ALA A 479 19.29 17.99 -24.89
C ALA A 479 18.02 18.85 -24.91
N ALA A 480 17.67 19.48 -23.77
CA ALA A 480 16.53 20.38 -23.69
C ALA A 480 16.69 21.65 -24.55
N LYS A 481 17.91 22.23 -24.60
CA LYS A 481 18.21 23.42 -25.42
C LYS A 481 18.09 23.13 -26.91
N GLN A 482 18.61 21.98 -27.36
CA GLN A 482 18.56 21.56 -28.77
C GLN A 482 17.24 20.86 -29.16
N ARG A 483 16.33 20.64 -28.20
CA ARG A 483 15.13 19.80 -28.38
C ARG A 483 15.47 18.42 -28.95
N ALA A 484 16.63 17.88 -28.56
CA ALA A 484 17.12 16.58 -28.98
C ALA A 484 16.70 15.48 -27.99
N HIS A 485 16.57 14.24 -28.47
CA HIS A 485 16.44 13.09 -27.57
C HIS A 485 17.75 12.85 -26.84
N ILE A 486 17.67 12.55 -25.53
CA ILE A 486 18.86 12.29 -24.69
C ILE A 486 19.67 11.13 -25.29
N PHE A 487 18.97 10.13 -25.82
CA PHE A 487 19.57 8.97 -26.46
C PHE A 487 20.47 9.34 -27.65
N GLU A 488 20.06 10.31 -28.47
CA GLU A 488 20.87 10.79 -29.60
C GLU A 488 22.10 11.57 -29.14
N VAL A 489 21.98 12.32 -28.04
CA VAL A 489 23.12 13.05 -27.46
C VAL A 489 24.17 12.07 -26.96
N ILE A 490 23.81 11.10 -26.11
CA ILE A 490 24.78 10.16 -25.51
C ILE A 490 25.37 9.16 -26.52
N LYS A 491 24.75 9.01 -27.69
CA LYS A 491 25.25 8.20 -28.81
C LYS A 491 26.35 8.90 -29.61
N SER A 492 26.36 10.23 -29.61
CA SER A 492 27.17 11.03 -30.53
C SER A 492 28.32 11.72 -29.81
N ASN A 493 29.56 11.34 -30.16
CA ASN A 493 30.76 12.00 -29.65
C ASN A 493 30.73 13.52 -29.90
N LYS A 494 30.31 13.92 -31.11
CA LYS A 494 30.20 15.33 -31.50
C LYS A 494 29.24 16.11 -30.59
N LEU A 495 28.05 15.56 -30.30
CA LEU A 495 27.07 16.24 -29.46
C LEU A 495 27.50 16.32 -27.99
N LEU A 496 28.22 15.30 -27.49
CA LEU A 496 28.80 15.31 -26.15
C LEU A 496 29.91 16.37 -26.01
N GLU A 497 30.76 16.51 -27.03
CA GLU A 497 31.78 17.57 -27.10
C GLU A 497 31.14 18.96 -27.15
N GLU A 498 30.09 19.16 -27.96
CA GLU A 498 29.30 20.41 -28.00
C GLU A 498 28.63 20.72 -26.65
N ALA A 499 28.26 19.69 -25.89
CA ALA A 499 27.75 19.83 -24.51
C ALA A 499 28.84 20.07 -23.46
N ASN A 500 30.13 20.09 -23.84
CA ASN A 500 31.30 20.19 -22.95
C ASN A 500 31.37 19.06 -21.90
N VAL A 501 31.19 17.82 -22.35
CA VAL A 501 31.16 16.60 -21.53
C VAL A 501 32.19 15.58 -22.02
N THR A 502 32.83 14.87 -21.09
CA THR A 502 33.72 13.75 -21.41
C THR A 502 32.92 12.62 -22.05
N ALA A 503 33.16 12.34 -23.34
CA ALA A 503 32.27 11.46 -24.09
C ALA A 503 32.34 9.97 -23.70
N LYS A 504 33.52 9.49 -23.28
CA LYS A 504 33.79 8.04 -23.13
C LYS A 504 32.79 7.32 -22.19
N PRO A 505 32.52 7.77 -20.95
CA PRO A 505 31.60 7.07 -20.05
C PRO A 505 30.17 6.96 -20.61
N PHE A 506 29.68 8.02 -21.26
CA PHE A 506 28.33 8.06 -21.83
C PHE A 506 28.21 7.22 -23.10
N LEU A 507 29.25 7.18 -23.94
CA LEU A 507 29.30 6.30 -25.11
C LEU A 507 29.36 4.81 -24.71
N GLU A 508 30.09 4.47 -23.65
CA GLU A 508 30.13 3.12 -23.10
C GLU A 508 28.76 2.72 -22.51
N LEU A 509 28.12 3.61 -21.76
CA LEU A 509 26.77 3.40 -21.25
C LEU A 509 25.75 3.22 -22.39
N TYR A 510 25.81 4.05 -23.44
CA TYR A 510 24.97 3.91 -24.62
C TYR A 510 25.09 2.51 -25.23
N LYS A 511 26.34 2.04 -25.45
CA LYS A 511 26.59 0.70 -26.02
C LYS A 511 26.02 -0.40 -25.14
N LYS A 512 26.16 -0.29 -23.81
CA LYS A 512 25.56 -1.22 -22.85
C LYS A 512 24.04 -1.22 -22.93
N ILE A 513 23.39 -0.06 -22.87
CA ILE A 513 21.92 0.06 -22.96
C ILE A 513 21.40 -0.52 -24.29
N GLU A 514 22.07 -0.23 -25.42
CA GLU A 514 21.70 -0.77 -26.72
C GLU A 514 21.83 -2.31 -26.76
N SER A 515 22.91 -2.85 -26.18
CA SER A 515 23.12 -4.30 -26.05
C SER A 515 22.04 -4.95 -25.17
N TRP A 516 21.77 -4.37 -24.00
CA TRP A 516 20.73 -4.83 -23.08
C TRP A 516 19.33 -4.76 -23.69
N HIS A 517 19.05 -3.73 -24.49
CA HIS A 517 17.77 -3.61 -25.20
C HIS A 517 17.60 -4.73 -26.24
N LYS A 518 18.66 -5.03 -27.02
CA LYS A 518 18.65 -6.18 -27.94
C LYS A 518 18.43 -7.50 -27.18
N ALA A 519 19.10 -7.69 -26.05
CA ALA A 519 18.91 -8.86 -25.19
C ALA A 519 17.46 -8.95 -24.67
N ALA A 520 16.88 -7.85 -24.22
CA ALA A 520 15.50 -7.79 -23.72
C ALA A 520 14.43 -8.25 -24.72
N HIS A 521 14.69 -8.06 -26.02
CA HIS A 521 13.81 -8.53 -27.10
C HIS A 521 14.13 -9.94 -27.58
N ALA A 522 15.40 -10.36 -27.52
CA ALA A 522 15.84 -11.66 -28.05
C ALA A 522 15.77 -12.79 -27.02
N LYS A 523 16.04 -12.49 -25.74
CA LYS A 523 16.22 -13.47 -24.66
C LYS A 523 15.05 -13.50 -23.68
N PRO A 524 14.89 -14.58 -22.89
CA PRO A 524 13.96 -14.61 -21.77
C PRO A 524 14.29 -13.57 -20.69
N LEU A 525 13.30 -13.24 -19.86
CA LEU A 525 13.39 -12.25 -18.78
C LEU A 525 14.59 -12.50 -17.86
N PHE A 526 14.71 -13.73 -17.34
CA PHE A 526 15.73 -14.07 -16.36
C PHE A 526 17.16 -13.94 -16.92
N GLU A 527 17.37 -14.36 -18.16
CA GLU A 527 18.66 -14.24 -18.83
C GLU A 527 18.99 -12.77 -19.11
N THR A 528 18.01 -11.97 -19.57
CA THR A 528 18.19 -10.53 -19.76
C THR A 528 18.60 -9.84 -18.46
N PHE A 529 17.94 -10.18 -17.36
CA PHE A 529 18.27 -9.62 -16.05
C PHE A 529 19.68 -9.97 -15.60
N ASP A 530 20.08 -11.24 -15.70
CA ASP A 530 21.42 -11.69 -15.29
C ASP A 530 22.51 -10.94 -16.07
N ILE A 531 22.32 -10.73 -17.37
CA ILE A 531 23.21 -9.91 -18.21
C ILE A 531 23.29 -8.48 -17.66
N VAL A 532 22.14 -7.81 -17.46
CA VAL A 532 22.11 -6.42 -16.99
C VAL A 532 22.75 -6.29 -15.61
N LEU A 533 22.44 -7.19 -14.68
CA LEU A 533 22.94 -7.15 -13.30
C LEU A 533 24.46 -7.30 -13.23
N ARG A 534 25.04 -8.19 -14.05
CA ARG A 534 26.50 -8.39 -14.11
C ARG A 534 27.24 -7.20 -14.70
N GLU A 535 26.63 -6.52 -15.68
CA GLU A 535 27.31 -5.49 -16.47
C GLU A 535 27.06 -4.05 -15.98
N CYS A 536 26.04 -3.81 -15.15
CA CYS A 536 25.64 -2.47 -14.71
C CYS A 536 26.46 -1.92 -13.53
N GLY A 537 27.23 -2.73 -12.82
CA GLY A 537 28.07 -2.30 -11.69
C GLY A 537 27.35 -2.26 -10.33
N LEU A 538 26.08 -2.67 -10.26
CA LEU A 538 25.31 -2.63 -9.01
C LEU A 538 25.91 -3.50 -7.89
N LEU A 539 26.34 -4.73 -8.21
CA LEU A 539 26.90 -5.65 -7.21
C LEU A 539 28.18 -5.09 -6.57
N GLU A 540 29.07 -4.52 -7.38
CA GLU A 540 30.31 -3.88 -6.89
C GLU A 540 30.00 -2.68 -5.99
N HIS A 541 28.98 -1.90 -6.34
CA HIS A 541 28.53 -0.77 -5.53
C HIS A 541 28.00 -1.22 -4.16
N MET A 542 27.19 -2.28 -4.12
CA MET A 542 26.62 -2.81 -2.87
C MET A 542 27.69 -3.37 -1.93
N LEU A 543 28.72 -4.03 -2.47
CA LEU A 543 29.85 -4.55 -1.68
C LEU A 543 30.67 -3.45 -0.98
N ARG A 544 30.57 -2.19 -1.43
CA ARG A 544 31.26 -1.03 -0.84
C ARG A 544 30.38 -0.23 0.12
N SER A 545 29.07 -0.51 0.19
CA SER A 545 28.09 0.20 1.01
C SER A 545 28.09 -0.28 2.46
N THR A 546 27.87 0.63 3.42
CA THR A 546 27.69 0.28 4.85
C THR A 546 26.42 -0.55 5.09
N ASP A 547 25.42 -0.43 4.21
CA ASP A 547 24.15 -1.19 4.25
C ASP A 547 24.14 -2.39 3.27
N GLY A 548 25.30 -2.75 2.70
CA GLY A 548 25.40 -3.71 1.60
C GLY A 548 24.72 -5.06 1.85
N HIS A 549 24.69 -5.55 3.09
CA HIS A 549 24.00 -6.79 3.44
C HIS A 549 22.47 -6.69 3.25
N ARG A 550 21.84 -5.59 3.69
CA ARG A 550 20.39 -5.37 3.53
C ARG A 550 20.02 -5.17 2.06
N ASP A 551 20.87 -4.44 1.34
CA ASP A 551 20.71 -4.22 -0.09
C ASP A 551 20.75 -5.56 -0.85
N LEU A 552 21.70 -6.44 -0.52
CA LEU A 552 21.86 -7.76 -1.14
C LEU A 552 20.67 -8.68 -0.86
N GLU A 553 20.14 -8.68 0.35
CA GLU A 553 18.96 -9.45 0.72
C GLU A 553 17.71 -9.01 -0.07
N SER A 554 17.52 -7.70 -0.21
CA SER A 554 16.40 -7.13 -0.97
C SER A 554 16.51 -7.47 -2.46
N LEU A 555 17.72 -7.40 -3.02
CA LEU A 555 18.00 -7.79 -4.40
C LEU A 555 17.82 -9.30 -4.61
N ALA A 556 18.26 -10.14 -3.67
CA ALA A 556 18.08 -11.58 -3.73
C ALA A 556 16.59 -11.97 -3.69
N THR A 557 15.80 -11.29 -2.86
CA THR A 557 14.35 -11.53 -2.82
C THR A 557 13.68 -11.10 -4.12
N PHE A 558 14.09 -9.97 -4.70
CA PHE A 558 13.64 -9.54 -6.02
C PHE A 558 14.02 -10.56 -7.12
N PHE A 559 15.24 -11.10 -7.05
CA PHE A 559 15.71 -12.13 -7.97
C PHE A 559 14.89 -13.42 -7.89
N GLU A 560 14.62 -13.92 -6.68
CA GLU A 560 13.79 -15.11 -6.47
C GLU A 560 12.36 -14.89 -6.99
N TYR A 561 11.81 -13.69 -6.78
CA TYR A 561 10.52 -13.31 -7.35
C TYR A 561 10.50 -13.43 -8.88
N MET A 562 11.53 -12.90 -9.55
CA MET A 562 11.61 -12.96 -11.00
C MET A 562 11.88 -14.36 -11.54
N LYS A 563 12.67 -15.15 -10.81
CA LYS A 563 12.92 -16.56 -11.13
C LYS A 563 11.62 -17.33 -11.13
N ARG A 564 10.82 -17.21 -10.06
CA ARG A 564 9.50 -17.85 -9.95
C ARG A 564 8.56 -17.48 -11.09
N ILE A 565 8.50 -16.20 -11.48
CA ILE A 565 7.70 -15.76 -12.63
C ILE A 565 8.19 -16.38 -13.93
N SER A 566 9.52 -16.47 -14.12
CA SER A 566 10.13 -17.05 -15.31
C SER A 566 9.95 -18.57 -15.39
N GLU A 567 9.86 -19.26 -14.24
CA GLU A 567 9.53 -20.69 -14.19
C GLU A 567 8.09 -20.95 -14.64
N THR A 568 7.15 -20.09 -14.24
CA THR A 568 5.74 -20.15 -14.64
C THR A 568 5.54 -19.77 -16.12
N ASN A 569 6.27 -18.77 -16.61
CA ASN A 569 6.22 -18.31 -17.99
C ASN A 569 7.62 -18.20 -18.60
N ARG A 570 8.12 -19.32 -19.12
CA ARG A 570 9.49 -19.43 -19.68
C ARG A 570 9.76 -18.49 -20.86
N ASN A 571 8.71 -18.05 -21.56
CA ASN A 571 8.82 -17.17 -22.72
C ASN A 571 8.63 -15.68 -22.36
N MET A 572 8.41 -15.36 -21.08
CA MET A 572 8.24 -13.99 -20.64
C MET A 572 9.49 -13.17 -20.95
N ARG A 573 9.29 -12.01 -21.57
CA ARG A 573 10.36 -11.05 -21.89
C ARG A 573 10.29 -9.84 -20.97
N LEU A 574 11.32 -8.98 -21.04
CA LEU A 574 11.37 -7.77 -20.21
C LEU A 574 10.14 -6.88 -20.40
N GLY A 575 9.67 -6.70 -21.64
CA GLY A 575 8.50 -5.87 -21.93
C GLY A 575 7.21 -6.37 -21.24
N ASP A 576 7.01 -7.68 -21.18
CA ASP A 576 5.87 -8.29 -20.48
C ASP A 576 6.00 -8.11 -18.97
N PHE A 577 7.23 -8.24 -18.45
CA PHE A 577 7.53 -7.98 -17.05
C PHE A 577 7.30 -6.54 -16.63
N LEU A 578 7.65 -5.57 -17.47
CA LEU A 578 7.36 -4.16 -17.18
C LEU A 578 5.85 -3.91 -17.09
N LYS A 579 5.04 -4.51 -17.98
CA LYS A 579 3.57 -4.44 -17.87
C LYS A 579 3.05 -5.09 -16.58
N HIS A 580 3.66 -6.20 -16.18
CA HIS A 580 3.35 -6.87 -14.92
C HIS A 580 3.66 -5.97 -13.72
N LEU A 581 4.84 -5.34 -13.68
CA LEU A 581 5.21 -4.37 -12.65
C LEU A 581 4.27 -3.15 -12.62
N ASP A 582 3.92 -2.61 -13.79
CA ASP A 582 2.99 -1.49 -13.88
C ASP A 582 1.63 -1.86 -13.25
N LYS A 583 1.17 -3.10 -13.37
CA LYS A 583 -0.04 -3.60 -12.69
C LYS A 583 0.14 -3.73 -11.18
N LEU A 584 1.29 -4.21 -10.71
CA LEU A 584 1.59 -4.27 -9.27
C LEU A 584 1.56 -2.87 -8.67
N GLU A 585 2.21 -1.89 -9.31
CA GLU A 585 2.23 -0.50 -8.88
C GLU A 585 0.83 0.13 -8.92
N PHE A 586 0.09 -0.02 -10.04
CA PHE A 586 -1.25 0.53 -10.21
C PHE A 586 -2.22 0.03 -9.16
N TYR A 587 -2.23 -1.28 -8.91
CA TYR A 587 -3.10 -1.86 -7.91
C TYR A 587 -2.56 -1.68 -6.49
N ASN A 588 -1.28 -1.35 -6.27
CA ASN A 588 -0.58 -1.41 -4.98
C ASN A 588 -0.48 -2.85 -4.43
N ILE A 589 -0.06 -3.80 -5.28
CA ILE A 589 0.28 -5.16 -4.86
C ILE A 589 1.69 -5.13 -4.30
N VAL A 590 1.85 -5.64 -3.09
CA VAL A 590 3.12 -5.69 -2.39
C VAL A 590 3.83 -6.99 -2.77
N ILE A 591 5.12 -6.89 -3.12
CA ILE A 591 5.99 -8.06 -3.13
C ILE A 591 6.70 -8.10 -1.79
N ASN A 592 6.30 -9.04 -0.93
CA ASN A 592 6.84 -9.12 0.43
C ASN A 592 8.30 -9.57 0.40
N GLY A 593 9.17 -8.80 1.06
CA GLY A 593 10.53 -9.22 1.41
C GLY A 593 10.53 -10.44 2.33
N THR A 594 11.51 -11.34 2.20
CA THR A 594 11.81 -12.27 3.29
C THR A 594 12.50 -11.49 4.39
N ALA A 595 11.81 -11.14 5.47
CA ALA A 595 12.44 -10.52 6.62
C ALA A 595 13.33 -11.56 7.32
N THR A 596 14.65 -11.48 7.16
CA THR A 596 15.56 -12.39 7.84
C THR A 596 15.71 -12.00 9.31
N ASP A 597 15.39 -12.94 10.20
CA ASP A 597 15.46 -12.76 11.65
C ASP A 597 16.90 -12.96 12.14
N PHE A 598 17.64 -11.86 12.32
CA PHE A 598 19.00 -11.91 12.87
C PHE A 598 18.97 -11.89 14.40
N PRO A 599 19.78 -12.74 15.07
CA PRO A 599 19.89 -12.73 16.52
C PRO A 599 20.55 -11.44 17.03
N GLY A 600 20.29 -11.10 18.29
CA GLY A 600 20.81 -9.92 18.97
C GLY A 600 20.11 -8.60 18.58
N ARG A 601 18.87 -8.66 18.05
CA ARG A 601 18.16 -7.46 17.57
C ARG A 601 16.75 -7.35 18.13
N VAL A 602 16.33 -6.12 18.43
CA VAL A 602 14.95 -5.80 18.83
C VAL A 602 13.99 -6.09 17.68
N LYS A 603 12.87 -6.77 17.96
CA LYS A 603 11.92 -7.19 16.93
C LYS A 603 10.80 -6.16 16.73
N LEU A 604 10.64 -5.65 15.52
CA LEU A 604 9.57 -4.71 15.15
C LEU A 604 8.58 -5.46 14.26
N MET A 605 7.30 -5.54 14.65
CA MET A 605 6.30 -6.28 13.87
C MET A 605 4.87 -5.78 14.12
N THR A 606 3.95 -6.16 13.23
CA THR A 606 2.52 -5.90 13.48
C THR A 606 1.99 -6.80 14.61
N ALA A 607 0.95 -6.34 15.30
CA ALA A 607 0.24 -7.15 16.29
C ALA A 607 -0.22 -8.51 15.73
N HIS A 608 -0.63 -8.56 14.44
CA HIS A 608 -0.99 -9.81 13.76
C HIS A 608 0.19 -10.76 13.61
N ALA A 609 1.33 -10.26 13.11
CA ALA A 609 2.55 -11.05 12.90
C ALA A 609 3.16 -11.58 14.22
N SER A 610 2.80 -10.98 15.35
CA SER A 610 3.26 -11.41 16.68
C SER A 610 2.60 -12.70 17.19
N LYS A 611 1.48 -13.15 16.58
CA LYS A 611 0.78 -14.36 17.00
C LYS A 611 1.71 -15.58 16.92
N GLY A 612 1.69 -16.40 17.96
CA GLY A 612 2.62 -17.53 18.12
C GLY A 612 4.00 -17.17 18.69
N ARG A 613 4.39 -15.90 18.73
CA ARG A 613 5.64 -15.43 19.36
C ARG A 613 5.42 -14.98 20.80
N GLU A 614 6.51 -14.80 21.54
CA GLU A 614 6.53 -14.38 22.95
C GLU A 614 7.87 -13.68 23.26
N PHE A 615 7.81 -12.65 24.12
CA PHE A 615 8.94 -11.78 24.44
C PHE A 615 8.91 -11.39 25.91
N ASP A 616 10.08 -11.22 26.55
CA ASP A 616 10.13 -10.76 27.94
C ASP A 616 9.59 -9.34 28.09
N SER A 617 9.92 -8.43 27.17
CA SER A 617 9.43 -7.04 27.16
C SER A 617 8.71 -6.72 25.84
N VAL A 618 7.49 -6.18 25.95
CA VAL A 618 6.67 -5.78 24.80
C VAL A 618 6.25 -4.32 24.92
N TYR A 619 6.42 -3.58 23.83
CA TYR A 619 5.96 -2.20 23.65
C TYR A 619 4.83 -2.19 22.61
N ILE A 620 3.63 -1.78 22.99
CA ILE A 620 2.52 -1.53 22.04
C ILE A 620 2.45 -0.02 21.82
N ILE A 621 2.69 0.42 20.58
CA ILE A 621 2.77 1.86 20.24
C ILE A 621 1.55 2.31 19.42
N GLY A 622 1.28 3.61 19.45
CA GLY A 622 0.21 4.23 18.68
C GLY A 622 -1.18 3.74 19.09
N ALA A 623 -1.39 3.44 20.37
CA ALA A 623 -2.67 2.96 20.89
C ALA A 623 -3.71 4.08 21.01
N THR A 624 -4.07 4.71 19.88
CA THR A 624 -5.05 5.80 19.76
C THR A 624 -6.36 5.34 19.12
N ASP A 625 -7.45 6.07 19.37
CA ASP A 625 -8.76 5.83 18.78
C ASP A 625 -8.75 6.00 17.26
N GLY A 626 -9.41 5.10 16.54
CA GLY A 626 -9.38 5.03 15.06
C GLY A 626 -8.14 4.35 14.47
N HIS A 627 -7.10 4.10 15.28
CA HIS A 627 -5.93 3.28 14.88
C HIS A 627 -6.00 1.89 15.50
N PHE A 628 -6.04 1.81 16.84
CA PHE A 628 -6.38 0.61 17.59
C PHE A 628 -7.83 0.73 18.11
N GLY A 629 -8.78 0.07 17.43
CA GLY A 629 -10.22 0.20 17.71
C GLY A 629 -10.91 1.28 16.87
N ASN A 630 -12.25 1.20 16.79
CA ASN A 630 -13.13 2.12 16.04
C ASN A 630 -12.75 2.39 14.57
N ARG A 631 -12.10 1.41 13.92
CA ARG A 631 -11.73 1.48 12.51
C ARG A 631 -12.95 1.16 11.63
N HIS A 632 -13.29 2.06 10.72
CA HIS A 632 -14.32 1.82 9.72
C HIS A 632 -13.72 1.20 8.46
N SER A 633 -14.08 -0.05 8.16
CA SER A 633 -13.85 -0.66 6.84
C SER A 633 -15.13 -0.56 6.02
N ARG A 634 -15.04 0.02 4.82
CA ARG A 634 -16.18 0.07 3.89
C ARG A 634 -16.20 -1.24 3.10
N SER A 635 -17.23 -2.06 3.28
CA SER A 635 -17.50 -3.19 2.40
C SER A 635 -18.43 -2.78 1.26
N PHE A 636 -17.99 -3.01 0.02
CA PHE A 636 -18.75 -2.69 -1.19
C PHE A 636 -19.73 -3.79 -1.61
N PHE A 637 -19.52 -5.01 -1.11
CA PHE A 637 -20.30 -6.21 -1.44
C PHE A 637 -20.85 -6.85 -0.16
N ASP A 638 -21.97 -7.56 -0.26
CA ASP A 638 -22.51 -8.36 0.83
C ASP A 638 -22.07 -9.82 0.68
N THR A 639 -20.87 -10.14 1.18
CA THR A 639 -20.31 -11.51 1.18
C THR A 639 -20.77 -12.32 2.38
N THR A 640 -21.07 -11.65 3.50
CA THR A 640 -21.59 -12.26 4.73
C THR A 640 -23.09 -12.43 4.58
N LEU A 641 -23.51 -13.58 4.08
CA LEU A 641 -24.92 -13.88 3.90
C LEU A 641 -25.65 -14.22 5.22
N ALA A 642 -24.97 -14.03 6.36
CA ALA A 642 -25.49 -14.12 7.73
C ALA A 642 -26.30 -12.88 8.16
N ALA A 643 -27.18 -13.06 9.14
CA ALA A 643 -28.11 -12.03 9.64
C ALA A 643 -27.49 -11.01 10.62
N SER A 644 -26.29 -11.25 11.14
CA SER A 644 -25.59 -10.37 12.08
C SER A 644 -24.44 -9.64 11.39
N GLU A 645 -24.50 -8.31 11.39
CA GLU A 645 -23.32 -7.51 11.03
C GLU A 645 -22.19 -7.82 12.02
N PRO A 646 -20.97 -8.07 11.54
CA PRO A 646 -19.81 -8.21 12.41
C PRO A 646 -19.65 -6.96 13.26
N GLN A 647 -19.62 -7.10 14.58
CA GLN A 647 -19.13 -6.03 15.46
C GLN A 647 -17.61 -5.94 15.24
N THR A 648 -17.18 -5.11 14.28
CA THR A 648 -15.76 -4.89 13.90
C THR A 648 -14.87 -4.58 15.10
N ILE A 649 -15.46 -4.04 16.16
CA ILE A 649 -14.77 -3.70 17.40
C ILE A 649 -14.32 -4.92 18.20
N ASP A 650 -15.08 -6.02 18.16
CA ASP A 650 -14.75 -7.24 18.90
C ASP A 650 -13.50 -7.91 18.35
N ASP A 651 -13.28 -7.81 17.04
CA ASP A 651 -12.10 -8.37 16.37
C ASP A 651 -10.84 -7.52 16.65
N GLU A 652 -10.96 -6.19 16.61
CA GLU A 652 -9.89 -5.29 17.04
C GLU A 652 -9.53 -5.51 18.53
N ARG A 653 -10.52 -5.83 19.36
CA ARG A 653 -10.30 -6.15 20.77
C ARG A 653 -9.54 -7.47 20.95
N ARG A 654 -9.85 -8.50 20.16
CA ARG A 654 -9.07 -9.76 20.13
C ARG A 654 -7.63 -9.52 19.68
N LEU A 655 -7.42 -8.67 18.68
CA LEU A 655 -6.09 -8.30 18.24
C LEU A 655 -5.28 -7.62 19.36
N PHE A 656 -5.91 -6.69 20.07
CA PHE A 656 -5.28 -6.03 21.22
C PHE A 656 -4.97 -7.02 22.34
N TYR A 657 -5.89 -7.95 22.65
CA TYR A 657 -5.66 -9.06 23.58
C TYR A 657 -4.45 -9.92 23.16
N VAL A 658 -4.33 -10.26 21.87
CA VAL A 658 -3.19 -11.02 21.36
C VAL A 658 -1.90 -10.25 21.58
N ALA A 659 -1.85 -8.94 21.27
CA ALA A 659 -0.68 -8.09 21.47
C ALA A 659 -0.23 -8.04 22.94
N VAL A 660 -1.18 -7.82 23.86
CA VAL A 660 -0.94 -7.78 25.32
C VAL A 660 -0.37 -9.11 25.82
N THR A 661 -0.93 -10.24 25.36
CA THR A 661 -0.52 -11.59 25.80
C THR A 661 0.77 -12.10 25.15
N ARG A 662 1.46 -11.29 24.34
CA ARG A 662 2.81 -11.61 23.85
C ARG A 662 3.88 -11.39 24.92
N ALA A 663 3.60 -10.52 25.90
CA ALA A 663 4.52 -10.19 26.97
C ALA A 663 4.61 -11.31 28.03
N ARG A 664 5.83 -11.72 28.39
CA ARG A 664 6.08 -12.61 29.52
C ARG A 664 6.18 -11.83 30.84
N LYS A 665 6.94 -10.72 30.86
CA LYS A 665 7.31 -10.02 32.09
C LYS A 665 6.90 -8.54 32.10
N HIS A 666 7.17 -7.81 31.02
CA HIS A 666 7.01 -6.36 30.95
C HIS A 666 6.14 -5.96 29.76
N LEU A 667 5.14 -5.10 30.02
CA LEU A 667 4.26 -4.55 29.01
C LEU A 667 4.17 -3.04 29.18
N THR A 668 4.47 -2.33 28.10
CA THR A 668 4.24 -0.89 27.96
C THR A 668 3.29 -0.64 26.81
N VAL A 669 2.20 0.10 27.05
CA VAL A 669 1.29 0.60 26.02
C VAL A 669 1.43 2.11 25.95
N SER A 670 1.66 2.66 24.78
CA SER A 670 1.83 4.10 24.58
C SER A 670 0.87 4.69 23.56
N TYR A 671 0.58 5.97 23.74
CA TYR A 671 -0.20 6.77 22.80
C TYR A 671 0.19 8.26 22.90
N SER A 672 -0.13 9.02 21.85
CA SER A 672 0.02 10.48 21.81
C SER A 672 -1.33 11.21 21.90
N GLU A 673 -1.36 12.36 22.57
CA GLU A 673 -2.54 13.24 22.63
C GLU A 673 -2.84 13.96 21.32
N ARG A 674 -1.90 13.95 20.38
CA ARG A 674 -2.02 14.61 19.08
C ARG A 674 -1.54 13.69 17.97
N ASP A 675 -2.13 13.81 16.79
CA ASP A 675 -1.61 13.19 15.57
C ASP A 675 -0.49 14.02 14.94
N THR A 676 0.05 13.54 13.82
CA THR A 676 1.07 14.22 13.02
C THR A 676 0.60 15.55 12.42
N SER A 677 -0.72 15.80 12.36
CA SER A 677 -1.32 17.06 11.89
C SER A 677 -1.54 18.07 13.02
N GLY A 678 -1.29 17.67 14.27
CA GLY A 678 -1.53 18.46 15.47
C GLY A 678 -2.98 18.42 15.97
N LYS A 679 -3.83 17.57 15.37
CA LYS A 679 -5.22 17.37 15.83
C LYS A 679 -5.18 16.53 17.11
N GLN A 680 -6.04 16.87 18.08
CA GLN A 680 -6.19 16.05 19.28
C GLN A 680 -6.69 14.63 18.94
N CYS A 681 -6.07 13.65 19.59
CA CYS A 681 -6.40 12.24 19.51
C CYS A 681 -6.83 11.74 20.90
N LEU A 682 -7.85 10.89 20.91
CA LEU A 682 -8.24 10.16 22.10
C LEU A 682 -7.39 8.88 22.20
N PRO A 683 -7.10 8.38 23.43
CA PRO A 683 -6.54 7.06 23.60
C PRO A 683 -7.48 6.00 23.01
N SER A 684 -6.93 4.86 22.60
CA SER A 684 -7.73 3.71 22.21
C SER A 684 -8.70 3.35 23.35
N GLN A 685 -9.95 3.06 23.01
CA GLN A 685 -10.94 2.61 23.99
C GLN A 685 -10.47 1.38 24.80
N PHE A 686 -9.59 0.55 24.24
CA PHE A 686 -9.05 -0.62 24.93
C PHE A 686 -8.14 -0.26 26.12
N ILE A 687 -7.58 0.96 26.14
CA ILE A 687 -6.83 1.48 27.29
C ILE A 687 -7.79 1.74 28.46
N GLU A 688 -8.96 2.32 28.19
CA GLU A 688 -9.99 2.60 29.22
C GLU A 688 -10.66 1.33 29.74
N GLU A 689 -10.68 0.26 28.94
CA GLU A 689 -11.19 -1.06 29.32
C GLU A 689 -10.23 -1.85 30.24
N PHE A 690 -8.99 -1.38 30.45
CA PHE A 690 -8.11 -1.99 31.44
C PHE A 690 -8.64 -1.78 32.87
N ASN A 691 -8.60 -2.83 33.68
CA ASN A 691 -8.85 -2.67 35.11
C ASN A 691 -7.70 -1.87 35.75
N LYS A 692 -8.03 -0.72 36.32
CA LYS A 692 -7.12 0.24 36.97
C LYS A 692 -6.21 -0.38 38.04
N LYS A 693 -6.57 -1.52 38.61
CA LYS A 693 -5.74 -2.27 39.57
C LYS A 693 -4.42 -2.77 38.98
N PHE A 694 -4.39 -3.11 37.69
CA PHE A 694 -3.24 -3.75 37.03
C PHE A 694 -2.40 -2.80 36.20
N VAL A 695 -2.84 -1.56 36.03
CA VAL A 695 -2.18 -0.54 35.20
C VAL A 695 -1.59 0.58 36.04
N GLU A 696 -0.56 1.21 35.50
CA GLU A 696 0.05 2.43 36.02
C GLU A 696 0.15 3.45 34.88
N LEU A 697 -0.48 4.60 35.06
CA LEU A 697 -0.49 5.68 34.06
C LEU A 697 0.65 6.66 34.36
N GLU A 698 1.51 6.87 33.37
CA GLU A 698 2.57 7.87 33.40
C GLU A 698 2.29 8.94 32.33
N ASP A 699 2.05 10.18 32.76
CA ASP A 699 1.95 11.33 31.86
C ASP A 699 3.35 11.90 31.63
N VAL A 700 3.93 11.55 30.48
CA VAL A 700 5.28 11.96 30.11
C VAL A 700 5.22 13.36 29.52
N LYS A 701 5.35 14.37 30.39
CA LYS A 701 5.47 15.78 29.97
C LYS A 701 6.67 15.93 29.04
N SER A 702 6.48 16.68 27.95
CA SER A 702 7.47 16.90 26.89
C SER A 702 8.87 17.10 27.50
N MET A 703 9.82 16.23 27.16
CA MET A 703 11.20 16.48 27.55
C MET A 703 11.66 17.74 26.82
N SER A 704 11.90 18.81 27.57
CA SER A 704 12.63 19.97 27.07
C SER A 704 14.04 19.48 26.71
N ARG A 705 14.29 19.20 25.43
CA ARG A 705 15.60 18.81 24.93
C ARG A 705 16.04 19.75 23.82
N ASP A 706 17.33 20.08 23.87
CA ASP A 706 18.02 21.00 23.00
C ASP A 706 17.81 20.66 21.52
N VAL A 707 17.26 21.62 20.77
CA VAL A 707 17.03 21.55 19.32
C VAL A 707 18.35 21.26 18.55
N LYS A 708 19.51 21.45 19.17
CA LYS A 708 20.84 21.19 18.58
C LYS A 708 21.11 19.71 18.24
N GLU A 709 20.49 18.76 18.94
CA GLU A 709 20.66 17.32 18.64
C GLU A 709 19.84 16.84 17.43
N TYR A 710 18.92 17.69 16.92
CA TYR A 710 18.07 17.38 15.77
C TYR A 710 18.61 17.85 14.43
N LEU A 711 19.74 18.57 14.40
CA LEU A 711 20.45 18.78 13.16
C LEU A 711 21.12 17.45 12.80
N PRO A 712 20.75 16.79 11.68
CA PRO A 712 21.62 15.73 11.17
C PRO A 712 23.01 16.34 11.12
N SER A 713 24.02 15.61 11.61
CA SER A 713 25.40 15.97 11.33
C SER A 713 25.46 16.13 9.81
N ASN A 714 25.49 17.36 9.33
CA ASN A 714 25.75 17.65 7.95
C ASN A 714 27.11 17.01 7.71
N ARG A 715 27.12 15.78 7.19
CA ARG A 715 28.12 15.47 6.18
C ARG A 715 27.84 16.53 5.14
N SER A 716 28.61 17.62 5.22
CA SER A 716 28.67 18.57 4.14
C SER A 716 28.99 17.71 2.93
N ILE A 717 27.99 17.52 2.07
CA ILE A 717 28.24 17.21 0.68
C ILE A 717 29.16 18.34 0.28
N VAL A 718 30.45 18.04 0.18
CA VAL A 718 31.43 19.01 -0.30
C VAL A 718 31.04 19.20 -1.74
N GLU A 719 30.16 20.17 -1.97
CA GLU A 719 29.81 20.64 -3.29
C GLU A 719 31.12 20.84 -4.03
N SER A 720 31.27 20.13 -5.15
CA SER A 720 32.24 20.55 -6.14
C SER A 720 31.88 22.01 -6.46
N LEU A 721 32.79 22.95 -6.17
CA LEU A 721 32.63 24.36 -6.51
C LEU A 721 32.21 24.56 -7.99
N LYS A 722 32.51 23.59 -8.85
CA LYS A 722 32.15 23.59 -10.27
C LYS A 722 30.65 23.36 -10.51
N ASP A 723 29.99 22.53 -9.71
CA ASP A 723 28.56 22.21 -9.88
C ASP A 723 27.72 23.44 -9.58
N LYS A 724 28.05 24.13 -8.49
CA LYS A 724 27.42 25.39 -8.08
C LYS A 724 27.58 26.50 -9.11
N VAL A 725 28.78 26.66 -9.65
CA VAL A 725 29.03 27.67 -10.70
C VAL A 725 28.18 27.39 -11.94
N TYR A 726 28.14 26.13 -12.40
CA TYR A 726 27.35 25.75 -13.56
C TYR A 726 25.84 25.93 -13.33
N LEU A 727 25.29 25.41 -12.23
CA LEU A 727 23.87 25.53 -11.91
C LEU A 727 23.44 27.00 -11.74
N ASN A 728 24.29 27.83 -11.13
CA ASN A 728 24.05 29.27 -11.02
C ASN A 728 24.05 29.94 -12.39
N SER A 729 25.00 29.60 -13.27
CA SER A 729 25.03 30.14 -14.64
C SER A 729 23.76 29.77 -15.41
N LEU A 730 23.30 28.53 -15.26
CA LEU A 730 22.09 28.01 -15.89
C LEU A 730 20.84 28.72 -15.38
N PHE A 731 20.75 28.94 -14.07
CA PHE A 731 19.64 29.69 -13.46
C PHE A 731 19.59 31.13 -13.96
N LEU A 732 20.74 31.81 -14.03
CA LEU A 732 20.83 33.20 -14.50
C LEU A 732 20.52 33.33 -15.99
N GLU A 733 20.95 32.37 -16.84
CA GLU A 733 20.62 32.34 -18.28
C GLU A 733 19.12 32.11 -18.50
N GLN A 734 18.51 31.16 -17.77
CA GLN A 734 17.12 30.77 -18.00
C GLN A 734 16.10 31.71 -17.33
N GLY A 735 16.47 32.35 -16.22
CA GLY A 735 15.60 33.20 -15.43
C GLY A 735 14.52 32.43 -14.67
N LEU A 736 13.57 33.17 -14.09
CA LEU A 736 12.48 32.65 -13.29
C LEU A 736 11.12 33.03 -13.88
N SER A 737 10.30 32.03 -14.19
CA SER A 737 8.89 32.21 -14.53
C SER A 737 8.00 31.93 -13.33
N VAL A 738 6.74 32.36 -13.37
CA VAL A 738 5.78 32.08 -12.29
C VAL A 738 5.55 30.59 -12.07
N SER A 739 5.52 29.80 -13.15
CA SER A 739 5.41 28.35 -13.06
C SER A 739 6.64 27.73 -12.39
N ALA A 740 7.83 28.24 -12.68
CA ALA A 740 9.07 27.80 -12.03
C ALA A 740 9.11 28.17 -10.54
N LEU A 741 8.68 29.39 -10.20
CA LEU A 741 8.54 29.83 -8.80
C LEU A 741 7.55 28.97 -8.03
N ASN A 742 6.37 28.70 -8.59
CA ASN A 742 5.36 27.84 -7.99
C ASN A 742 5.87 26.40 -7.80
N ASN A 743 6.63 25.88 -8.77
CA ASN A 743 7.29 24.58 -8.61
C ASN A 743 8.32 24.61 -7.49
N TYR A 744 9.14 25.65 -7.36
CA TYR A 744 10.14 25.77 -6.28
C TYR A 744 9.50 25.80 -4.90
N LEU A 745 8.47 26.63 -4.73
CA LEU A 745 7.78 26.81 -3.45
C LEU A 745 7.03 25.54 -3.01
N SER A 746 6.45 24.81 -3.97
CA SER A 746 5.82 23.52 -3.68
C SER A 746 6.85 22.41 -3.41
N CYS A 747 7.92 22.35 -4.21
CA CYS A 747 9.01 21.39 -4.05
C CYS A 747 10.28 21.87 -4.78
N PRO A 748 11.38 22.17 -4.08
CA PRO A 748 12.61 22.63 -4.73
C PRO A 748 13.18 21.64 -5.75
N TRP A 749 13.09 20.34 -5.47
CA TRP A 749 13.50 19.28 -6.42
C TRP A 749 12.64 19.22 -7.67
N LYS A 750 11.35 19.57 -7.56
CA LYS A 750 10.47 19.71 -8.72
C LYS A 750 10.95 20.83 -9.63
N TYR A 751 11.33 21.97 -9.06
CA TYR A 751 11.95 23.06 -9.82
C TYR A 751 13.30 22.63 -10.42
N PHE A 752 14.17 22.00 -9.64
CA PHE A 752 15.48 21.57 -10.08
C PHE A 752 15.40 20.67 -11.34
N TYR A 753 14.58 19.62 -11.30
CA TYR A 753 14.49 18.71 -12.44
C TYR A 753 13.65 19.28 -13.60
N ILE A 754 12.50 19.91 -13.34
CA ILE A 754 11.59 20.35 -14.42
C ILE A 754 12.01 21.67 -15.05
N ASN A 755 12.46 22.62 -14.24
CA ASN A 755 12.66 23.99 -14.69
C ASN A 755 14.13 24.29 -14.94
N LEU A 756 15.03 23.90 -14.03
CA LEU A 756 16.46 24.18 -14.16
C LEU A 756 17.12 23.22 -15.14
N LEU A 757 17.07 21.91 -14.87
CA LEU A 757 17.63 20.87 -15.74
C LEU A 757 16.74 20.53 -16.95
N ARG A 758 15.46 20.88 -16.90
CA ARG A 758 14.47 20.62 -17.96
C ARG A 758 14.39 19.15 -18.36
N VAL A 759 14.41 18.26 -17.37
CA VAL A 759 14.23 16.82 -17.55
C VAL A 759 12.93 16.57 -18.34
N PRO A 760 13.01 15.86 -19.48
CA PRO A 760 11.85 15.55 -20.29
C PRO A 760 10.84 14.71 -19.51
N LYS A 761 9.55 14.91 -19.80
CA LYS A 761 8.46 14.16 -19.18
C LYS A 761 7.47 13.66 -20.21
N SER A 762 6.86 12.54 -19.89
CA SER A 762 5.61 12.12 -20.51
C SER A 762 4.49 13.07 -20.08
N TYR A 763 3.75 13.64 -21.04
CA TYR A 763 2.64 14.54 -20.72
C TYR A 763 1.47 13.76 -20.12
N GLU A 764 0.99 14.18 -18.95
CA GLU A 764 -0.20 13.60 -18.33
C GLU A 764 -1.49 13.96 -19.09
N LYS A 765 -2.54 13.14 -18.99
CA LYS A 765 -3.83 13.36 -19.69
C LYS A 765 -4.35 14.81 -19.55
N TYR A 766 -4.28 15.37 -18.34
CA TYR A 766 -4.76 16.71 -18.05
C TYR A 766 -3.88 17.83 -18.67
N GLN A 767 -2.57 17.59 -18.84
CA GLN A 767 -1.65 18.55 -19.45
C GLN A 767 -1.80 18.58 -20.97
N ILE A 768 -2.01 17.41 -21.58
CA ILE A 768 -2.34 17.27 -23.00
C ILE A 768 -3.62 18.04 -23.31
N TYR A 769 -4.68 17.74 -22.55
CA TYR A 769 -5.97 18.41 -22.65
C TYR A 769 -5.86 19.93 -22.47
N GLY A 770 -5.18 20.37 -21.40
CA GLY A 770 -4.96 21.79 -21.12
C GLY A 770 -4.28 22.51 -22.27
N THR A 771 -3.18 21.95 -22.79
CA THR A 771 -2.41 22.56 -23.87
C THR A 771 -3.23 22.68 -25.15
N ALA A 772 -4.02 21.66 -25.50
CA ALA A 772 -4.92 21.70 -26.65
C ALA A 772 -6.02 22.76 -26.50
N VAL A 773 -6.58 22.94 -25.28
CA VAL A 773 -7.56 24.00 -25.00
C VAL A 773 -6.96 25.39 -25.19
N HIS A 774 -5.77 25.67 -24.62
CA HIS A 774 -5.14 26.99 -24.76
C HIS A 774 -4.83 27.31 -26.23
N ALA A 775 -4.30 26.33 -26.98
CA ALA A 775 -4.01 26.51 -28.41
C ALA A 775 -5.27 26.79 -29.24
N ALA A 776 -6.37 26.07 -28.95
CA ALA A 776 -7.65 26.31 -29.63
C ALA A 776 -8.23 27.70 -29.34
N LEU A 777 -8.15 28.15 -28.08
CA LEU A 777 -8.58 29.49 -27.70
C LEU A 777 -7.70 30.56 -28.33
N GLN A 778 -6.39 30.35 -28.42
CA GLN A 778 -5.46 31.24 -29.11
C GLN A 778 -5.87 31.42 -30.58
N ASP A 779 -6.04 30.33 -31.33
CA ASP A 779 -6.42 30.39 -32.75
C ASP A 779 -7.79 31.04 -32.95
N PHE A 780 -8.73 30.78 -32.04
CA PHE A 780 -10.04 31.40 -32.05
C PHE A 780 -9.96 32.92 -31.85
N PHE A 781 -9.27 33.37 -30.80
CA PHE A 781 -9.21 34.78 -30.46
C PHE A 781 -8.31 35.58 -31.41
N GLU A 782 -7.32 34.97 -32.05
CA GLU A 782 -6.52 35.66 -33.09
C GLU A 782 -7.39 36.00 -34.30
N LYS A 783 -8.27 35.07 -34.73
CA LYS A 783 -9.29 35.35 -35.75
C LYS A 783 -10.33 36.35 -35.27
N TYR A 784 -10.79 36.23 -34.02
CA TYR A 784 -11.77 37.18 -33.49
C TYR A 784 -11.21 38.62 -33.45
N LYS A 785 -9.93 38.77 -33.16
CA LYS A 785 -9.21 40.06 -33.17
C LYS A 785 -9.04 40.63 -34.59
N SER A 786 -8.86 39.80 -35.61
CA SER A 786 -8.67 40.25 -37.01
C SER A 786 -9.92 40.84 -37.67
N GLY A 787 -11.08 40.80 -37.00
CA GLY A 787 -12.37 41.25 -37.54
C GLY A 787 -13.31 40.11 -37.92
N GLU A 788 -12.82 38.86 -37.97
CA GLU A 788 -13.66 37.69 -38.22
C GLU A 788 -14.61 37.42 -37.04
N ASN A 789 -15.69 36.66 -37.29
CA ASN A 789 -16.61 36.12 -36.28
C ASN A 789 -16.54 34.58 -36.30
N PRO A 790 -15.44 33.97 -35.83
CA PRO A 790 -15.31 32.52 -35.80
C PRO A 790 -16.44 31.86 -35.00
N THR A 791 -16.96 30.74 -35.53
CA THR A 791 -18.12 30.04 -34.94
C THR A 791 -17.69 29.07 -33.84
N LYS A 792 -18.65 28.62 -33.02
CA LYS A 792 -18.46 27.51 -32.06
C LYS A 792 -17.84 26.27 -32.73
N LYS A 793 -18.29 25.95 -33.94
CA LYS A 793 -17.74 24.83 -34.73
C LYS A 793 -16.25 25.01 -35.01
N TYR A 794 -15.82 26.22 -35.36
CA TYR A 794 -14.40 26.51 -35.59
C TYR A 794 -13.55 26.26 -34.34
N LEU A 795 -14.00 26.75 -33.17
CA LEU A 795 -13.29 26.54 -31.89
C LEU A 795 -13.09 25.06 -31.58
N LEU A 796 -14.15 24.25 -31.73
CA LEU A 796 -14.09 22.81 -31.49
C LEU A 796 -13.19 22.09 -32.51
N THR A 797 -13.20 22.52 -33.77
CA THR A 797 -12.32 21.96 -34.81
C THR A 797 -10.85 22.26 -34.53
N GLN A 798 -10.49 23.46 -34.04
CA GLN A 798 -9.11 23.76 -33.65
C GLN A 798 -8.68 22.96 -32.43
N PHE A 799 -9.58 22.76 -31.45
CA PHE A 799 -9.30 21.89 -30.31
C PHE A 799 -9.00 20.45 -30.72
N ASP A 800 -9.87 19.87 -31.56
CA ASP A 800 -9.66 18.52 -32.12
C ASP A 800 -8.33 18.43 -32.90
N TYR A 801 -8.02 19.44 -33.71
CA TYR A 801 -6.76 19.53 -34.45
C TYR A 801 -5.52 19.51 -33.53
N HIS A 802 -5.48 20.35 -32.49
CA HIS A 802 -4.35 20.39 -31.56
C HIS A 802 -4.24 19.13 -30.70
N LEU A 803 -5.38 18.56 -30.31
CA LEU A 803 -5.41 17.33 -29.52
C LEU A 803 -4.93 16.12 -30.33
N LYS A 804 -5.33 15.97 -31.60
CA LYS A 804 -4.85 14.90 -32.51
C LYS A 804 -3.35 14.97 -32.82
N ARG A 805 -2.74 16.15 -32.68
CA ARG A 805 -1.29 16.33 -32.84
C ARG A 805 -0.50 16.01 -31.57
N SER A 806 -1.18 15.75 -30.45
CA SER A 806 -0.52 15.27 -29.23
C SER A 806 -0.12 13.79 -29.38
N LEU A 807 0.94 13.36 -28.69
CA LEU A 807 1.44 11.97 -28.68
C LEU A 807 0.56 11.02 -27.85
N ALA A 808 -0.76 11.25 -27.80
CA ALA A 808 -1.70 10.48 -26.99
C ALA A 808 -2.21 9.21 -27.72
N ASP A 809 -2.49 8.16 -26.95
CA ASP A 809 -3.14 6.93 -27.41
C ASP A 809 -4.55 7.20 -27.97
N GLU A 810 -4.93 6.53 -29.07
CA GLU A 810 -6.24 6.67 -29.72
C GLU A 810 -7.42 6.50 -28.76
N ARG A 811 -7.33 5.59 -27.77
CA ARG A 811 -8.41 5.36 -26.80
C ARG A 811 -8.61 6.53 -25.83
N ILE A 812 -7.53 7.23 -25.50
CA ILE A 812 -7.56 8.39 -24.61
C ILE A 812 -8.09 9.62 -25.37
N LEU A 813 -7.79 9.68 -26.67
CA LEU A 813 -8.17 10.79 -27.53
C LEU A 813 -9.69 11.00 -27.55
N ASP A 814 -10.47 9.93 -27.73
CA ASP A 814 -11.94 9.99 -27.76
C ASP A 814 -12.56 10.52 -26.46
N GLU A 815 -12.00 10.13 -25.31
CA GLU A 815 -12.42 10.61 -23.99
C GLU A 815 -12.20 12.12 -23.87
N LEU A 816 -11.01 12.59 -24.26
CA LEU A 816 -10.61 14.00 -24.18
C LEU A 816 -11.36 14.88 -25.19
N ILE A 817 -11.65 14.37 -26.39
CA ILE A 817 -12.47 15.06 -27.38
C ILE A 817 -13.85 15.36 -26.81
N LYS A 818 -14.56 14.33 -26.31
CA LYS A 818 -15.89 14.49 -25.72
C LYS A 818 -15.90 15.47 -24.55
N LYS A 819 -14.87 15.41 -23.70
CA LYS A 819 -14.70 16.34 -22.59
C LYS A 819 -14.56 17.78 -23.08
N GLY A 820 -13.68 18.01 -24.05
CA GLY A 820 -13.40 19.34 -24.61
C GLY A 820 -14.57 19.92 -25.38
N GLU A 821 -15.31 19.10 -26.13
CA GLU A 821 -16.53 19.51 -26.84
C GLU A 821 -17.59 20.07 -25.87
N ARG A 822 -17.79 19.39 -24.74
CA ARG A 822 -18.71 19.86 -23.70
C ARG A 822 -18.21 21.16 -23.05
N ALA A 823 -16.93 21.21 -22.67
CA ALA A 823 -16.33 22.33 -21.96
C ALA A 823 -16.23 23.60 -22.83
N LEU A 824 -15.52 23.52 -23.96
CA LEU A 824 -15.37 24.66 -24.89
C LEU A 824 -16.70 25.06 -25.51
N GLY A 825 -17.57 24.08 -25.78
CA GLY A 825 -18.88 24.35 -26.36
C GLY A 825 -19.79 25.14 -25.43
N GLY A 826 -19.89 24.74 -24.15
CA GLY A 826 -20.66 25.49 -23.16
C GLY A 826 -19.99 26.81 -22.78
N TYR A 827 -18.66 26.86 -22.72
CA TYR A 827 -17.91 28.08 -22.50
C TYR A 827 -18.19 29.14 -23.59
N PHE A 828 -18.18 28.74 -24.86
CA PHE A 828 -18.56 29.61 -25.98
C PHE A 828 -19.98 30.16 -25.80
N ASP A 829 -20.95 29.29 -25.54
CA ASP A 829 -22.35 29.69 -25.43
C ASP A 829 -22.58 30.66 -24.25
N THR A 830 -21.83 30.48 -23.16
CA THR A 830 -21.94 31.30 -21.96
C THR A 830 -21.35 32.70 -22.14
N TYR A 831 -20.19 32.81 -22.78
CA TYR A 831 -19.41 34.06 -22.77
C TYR A 831 -19.27 34.77 -24.13
N LYS A 832 -19.81 34.22 -25.24
CA LYS A 832 -19.68 34.84 -26.57
C LYS A 832 -20.11 36.31 -26.65
N SER A 833 -21.07 36.74 -25.82
CA SER A 833 -21.58 38.12 -25.78
C SER A 833 -20.72 39.06 -24.94
N SER A 834 -19.79 38.56 -24.13
CA SER A 834 -18.93 39.35 -23.24
C SER A 834 -17.51 39.56 -23.76
N TRP A 835 -17.14 38.96 -24.90
CA TRP A 835 -15.78 39.06 -25.43
C TRP A 835 -15.49 40.40 -26.09
N LEU A 836 -14.33 40.96 -25.76
CA LEU A 836 -13.82 42.17 -26.38
C LEU A 836 -13.00 41.83 -27.63
N ARG A 837 -13.06 42.71 -28.64
CA ARG A 837 -12.24 42.57 -29.87
C ARG A 837 -10.84 43.16 -29.73
N GLN A 838 -10.69 44.18 -28.91
CA GLN A 838 -9.39 44.77 -28.61
C GLN A 838 -8.69 43.87 -27.59
N ILE A 839 -7.89 42.94 -28.09
CA ILE A 839 -7.15 41.97 -27.27
C ILE A 839 -5.73 41.73 -27.78
N LEU A 840 -4.87 41.18 -26.92
CA LEU A 840 -3.62 40.52 -27.28
C LEU A 840 -3.66 39.09 -26.74
N ASN A 841 -3.33 38.12 -27.57
CA ASN A 841 -3.15 36.74 -27.14
C ASN A 841 -1.67 36.41 -27.00
N GLU A 842 -1.35 35.53 -26.05
CA GLU A 842 -0.03 34.91 -25.89
C GLU A 842 1.12 35.92 -25.78
N TYR A 843 0.87 36.98 -25.03
CA TYR A 843 1.80 38.08 -24.88
C TYR A 843 3.00 37.66 -24.04
N LYS A 844 4.17 37.60 -24.68
CA LYS A 844 5.44 37.28 -24.03
C LYS A 844 6.14 38.56 -23.59
N THR A 845 6.58 38.58 -22.34
CA THR A 845 7.36 39.69 -21.80
C THR A 845 8.40 39.20 -20.79
N SER A 846 9.42 40.01 -20.56
CA SER A 846 10.51 39.74 -19.64
C SER A 846 11.00 41.01 -18.98
N VAL A 847 11.38 40.91 -17.70
CA VAL A 847 11.84 42.03 -16.88
C VAL A 847 13.10 41.65 -16.14
N LEU A 848 14.03 42.60 -15.99
CA LEU A 848 15.17 42.47 -15.10
C LEU A 848 14.82 43.05 -13.74
N LEU A 849 14.78 42.20 -12.71
CA LEU A 849 14.58 42.61 -11.33
C LEU A 849 15.93 42.82 -10.65
N SER A 850 16.21 44.04 -10.22
CA SER A 850 17.43 44.37 -9.48
C SER A 850 17.52 43.64 -8.15
N ARG A 851 18.72 43.19 -7.78
CA ARG A 851 19.00 42.46 -6.54
C ARG A 851 20.17 43.12 -5.79
N SER A 852 20.04 43.28 -4.48
CA SER A 852 21.10 43.84 -3.65
C SER A 852 22.27 42.87 -3.55
N GLY A 853 23.45 43.25 -4.06
CA GLY A 853 24.67 42.47 -3.91
C GLY A 853 24.88 41.34 -4.92
N GLY A 854 24.23 41.36 -6.08
CA GLY A 854 24.49 40.38 -7.14
C GLY A 854 23.83 40.68 -8.50
N PRO A 855 23.94 39.79 -9.49
CA PRO A 855 23.38 40.01 -10.83
C PRO A 855 21.85 40.16 -10.79
N ALA A 856 21.33 40.98 -11.70
CA ALA A 856 19.90 41.16 -11.88
C ALA A 856 19.22 39.85 -12.29
N LEU A 857 18.02 39.61 -11.76
CA LEU A 857 17.26 38.41 -12.02
C LEU A 857 16.37 38.59 -13.24
N HIS A 858 16.51 37.71 -14.23
CA HIS A 858 15.64 37.70 -15.39
C HIS A 858 14.31 37.02 -15.06
N LEU A 859 13.20 37.77 -15.11
CA LEU A 859 11.85 37.27 -14.94
C LEU A 859 11.18 37.14 -16.30
N THR A 860 10.50 36.01 -16.55
CA THR A 860 9.83 35.76 -17.83
C THR A 860 8.39 35.30 -17.64
N GLY A 861 7.53 35.65 -18.59
CA GLY A 861 6.15 35.17 -18.59
C GLY A 861 5.50 35.23 -19.97
N LYS A 862 4.46 34.41 -20.11
CA LYS A 862 3.57 34.34 -21.27
C LYS A 862 2.15 34.48 -20.72
N LEU A 863 1.48 35.58 -21.06
CA LEU A 863 0.12 35.88 -20.61
C LEU A 863 -0.85 35.35 -21.66
N ASP A 864 -1.85 34.57 -21.26
CA ASP A 864 -2.78 33.91 -22.19
C ASP A 864 -3.55 34.94 -23.02
N LYS A 865 -4.22 35.90 -22.36
CA LYS A 865 -4.96 36.97 -23.04
C LYS A 865 -4.95 38.27 -22.24
N ILE A 866 -4.82 39.39 -22.94
CA ILE A 866 -4.95 40.75 -22.41
C ILE A 866 -6.11 41.43 -23.14
N GLU A 867 -7.07 41.98 -22.41
CA GLU A 867 -8.18 42.76 -22.94
C GLU A 867 -7.99 44.25 -22.63
N PHE A 868 -8.28 45.11 -23.59
CA PHE A 868 -8.17 46.56 -23.44
C PHE A 868 -9.51 47.16 -22.99
N GLU A 869 -9.47 47.94 -21.92
CA GLU A 869 -10.62 48.73 -21.46
C GLU A 869 -10.59 50.15 -22.03
N ASN A 870 -11.76 50.79 -22.14
CA ASN A 870 -11.92 52.13 -22.72
C ASN A 870 -11.17 53.24 -21.97
N ASN A 871 -10.73 52.98 -20.73
CA ASN A 871 -10.00 53.91 -19.86
C ASN A 871 -8.47 53.83 -20.01
N GLY A 872 -7.94 53.01 -20.93
CA GLY A 872 -6.51 52.84 -21.14
C GLY A 872 -5.82 51.86 -20.17
N THR A 873 -6.58 51.19 -19.30
CA THR A 873 -6.09 50.06 -18.50
C THR A 873 -6.31 48.73 -19.22
N VAL A 874 -5.63 47.69 -18.75
CA VAL A 874 -5.79 46.33 -19.29
C VAL A 874 -6.24 45.34 -18.23
N THR A 875 -7.01 44.36 -18.67
CA THR A 875 -7.42 43.20 -17.88
C THR A 875 -6.71 41.96 -18.42
N VAL A 876 -5.95 41.28 -17.56
CA VAL A 876 -5.24 40.04 -17.93
C VAL A 876 -6.10 38.84 -17.57
N ILE A 877 -6.38 37.99 -18.55
CA ILE A 877 -7.14 36.76 -18.41
C ILE A 877 -6.16 35.58 -18.49
N ASP A 878 -6.23 34.70 -17.50
CA ASP A 878 -5.51 33.43 -17.43
C ASP A 878 -6.53 32.28 -17.47
N TYR A 879 -6.39 31.39 -18.44
CA TYR A 879 -7.34 30.29 -18.64
C TYR A 879 -6.99 29.10 -17.74
N LYS A 880 -8.00 28.48 -17.15
CA LYS A 880 -7.87 27.26 -16.35
C LYS A 880 -8.80 26.16 -16.85
N THR A 881 -8.23 24.99 -17.10
CA THR A 881 -8.95 23.78 -17.54
C THR A 881 -9.29 22.84 -16.40
N SER A 882 -9.36 23.36 -15.17
CA SER A 882 -9.87 22.64 -14.01
C SER A 882 -11.30 23.06 -13.71
N VAL A 883 -12.01 22.25 -12.90
CA VAL A 883 -13.29 22.67 -12.32
C VAL A 883 -13.15 24.02 -11.57
N PRO A 884 -14.21 24.85 -11.55
CA PRO A 884 -14.19 26.14 -10.89
C PRO A 884 -13.79 26.07 -9.42
N LYS A 885 -12.87 26.95 -9.01
CA LYS A 885 -12.44 27.08 -7.60
C LYS A 885 -13.15 28.25 -6.91
N THR A 886 -13.22 28.20 -5.57
CA THR A 886 -13.68 29.34 -4.77
C THR A 886 -12.56 30.38 -4.63
N ARG A 887 -12.94 31.64 -4.42
CA ARG A 887 -11.99 32.75 -4.24
C ARG A 887 -10.94 32.46 -3.16
N ASN A 888 -11.35 31.93 -2.01
CA ASN A 888 -10.44 31.58 -0.91
C ASN A 888 -9.40 30.52 -1.30
N VAL A 889 -9.74 29.57 -2.18
CA VAL A 889 -8.80 28.57 -2.68
C VAL A 889 -7.79 29.22 -3.62
N ILE A 890 -8.24 30.09 -4.53
CA ILE A 890 -7.38 30.83 -5.48
C ILE A 890 -6.38 31.73 -4.74
N GLU A 891 -6.81 32.34 -3.63
CA GLU A 891 -5.98 33.19 -2.78
C GLU A 891 -5.07 32.41 -1.80
N GLY A 892 -5.22 31.09 -1.68
CA GLY A 892 -4.42 30.28 -0.74
C GLY A 892 -4.81 30.45 0.73
N LYS A 893 -6.05 30.88 1.03
CA LYS A 893 -6.57 31.04 2.40
C LYS A 893 -7.06 29.73 3.02
N THR A 894 -6.97 28.61 2.31
CA THR A 894 -7.37 27.28 2.78
C THR A 894 -6.15 26.43 3.11
N LYS A 895 -6.29 25.45 4.02
CA LYS A 895 -5.21 24.50 4.37
C LYS A 895 -4.67 23.70 3.18
N SER A 896 -5.45 23.59 2.10
CA SER A 896 -5.17 22.79 0.91
C SER A 896 -4.62 23.57 -0.29
N SER A 897 -4.42 24.89 -0.18
CA SER A 897 -3.97 25.73 -1.28
C SER A 897 -2.88 26.71 -0.85
N GLU A 898 -1.88 26.90 -1.69
CA GLU A 898 -0.78 27.85 -1.48
C GLU A 898 -0.95 29.15 -2.29
N GLY A 899 -2.10 29.34 -2.93
CA GLY A 899 -2.43 30.57 -3.67
C GLY A 899 -1.67 30.75 -4.99
N GLY A 900 -1.31 29.65 -5.66
CA GLY A 900 -0.50 29.66 -6.88
C GLY A 900 -1.14 30.42 -8.05
N GLU A 901 -2.47 30.36 -8.19
CA GLU A 901 -3.21 31.06 -9.25
C GLU A 901 -3.29 32.56 -9.01
N LYS A 902 -3.57 33.03 -7.77
CA LYS A 902 -3.50 34.46 -7.46
C LYS A 902 -2.07 34.98 -7.68
N ARG A 903 -1.06 34.22 -7.25
CA ARG A 903 0.36 34.57 -7.46
C ARG A 903 0.70 34.73 -8.94
N GLN A 904 0.10 33.93 -9.82
CA GLN A 904 0.26 34.05 -11.28
C GLN A 904 -0.21 35.39 -11.81
N LEU A 905 -1.39 35.86 -11.40
CA LEU A 905 -1.89 37.19 -11.77
C LEU A 905 -1.01 38.33 -11.23
N VAL A 906 -0.54 38.22 -9.99
CA VAL A 906 0.37 39.20 -9.39
C VAL A 906 1.71 39.23 -10.14
N PHE A 907 2.21 38.07 -10.57
CA PHE A 907 3.44 37.97 -11.36
C PHE A 907 3.29 38.60 -12.74
N TYR A 908 2.14 38.42 -13.40
CA TYR A 908 1.86 39.10 -14.66
C TYR A 908 1.81 40.62 -14.50
N LYS A 909 1.20 41.13 -13.42
CA LYS A 909 1.26 42.56 -13.11
C LYS A 909 2.69 43.04 -12.93
N LEU A 910 3.52 42.31 -12.18
CA LEU A 910 4.94 42.63 -11.99
C LEU A 910 5.69 42.74 -13.34
N LEU A 911 5.44 41.81 -14.27
CA LEU A 911 6.05 41.84 -15.60
C LEU A 911 5.60 43.04 -16.43
N LEU A 912 4.31 43.38 -16.41
CA LEU A 912 3.78 44.51 -17.17
C LEU A 912 4.23 45.86 -16.58
N ASP A 913 4.21 46.00 -15.24
CA ASP A 913 4.66 47.21 -14.54
C ASP A 913 6.17 47.45 -14.73
N GLY A 914 6.95 46.37 -14.87
CA GLY A 914 8.40 46.41 -15.09
C GLY A 914 8.83 46.44 -16.57
N ASP A 915 7.90 46.30 -17.52
CA ASP A 915 8.22 46.34 -18.95
C ASP A 915 8.89 47.69 -19.28
N PRO A 916 10.09 47.70 -19.90
CA PRO A 916 10.81 48.93 -20.22
C PRO A 916 10.00 49.92 -21.07
N LYS A 917 9.03 49.42 -21.85
CA LYS A 917 8.15 50.25 -22.69
C LYS A 917 6.96 50.82 -21.91
N LYS A 918 6.71 50.35 -20.69
CA LYS A 918 5.54 50.66 -19.83
C LYS A 918 4.23 50.72 -20.62
N LYS A 919 4.06 49.76 -21.54
CA LYS A 919 3.05 49.84 -22.59
C LYS A 919 1.63 49.60 -22.07
N TYR A 920 1.50 48.83 -20.98
CA TYR A 920 0.22 48.38 -20.46
C TYR A 920 0.17 48.47 -18.94
N ASN A 921 -0.89 49.06 -18.40
CA ASN A 921 -1.15 49.14 -16.96
C ASN A 921 -2.26 48.17 -16.59
N MET A 922 -1.91 47.08 -15.91
CA MET A 922 -2.88 46.06 -15.48
C MET A 922 -3.69 46.56 -14.28
N ALA A 923 -4.99 46.75 -14.47
CA ALA A 923 -5.94 47.08 -13.40
C ALA A 923 -6.47 45.82 -12.72
N LYS A 924 -6.85 44.81 -13.51
CA LYS A 924 -7.52 43.60 -13.06
C LYS A 924 -6.89 42.34 -13.64
N GLY A 925 -6.92 41.28 -12.86
CA GLY A 925 -6.59 39.93 -13.30
C GLY A 925 -7.78 39.01 -13.15
N VAL A 926 -8.04 38.17 -14.14
CA VAL A 926 -9.17 37.24 -14.16
C VAL A 926 -8.65 35.83 -14.32
N ILE A 927 -9.11 34.94 -13.43
CA ILE A 927 -8.99 33.49 -13.63
C ILE A 927 -10.28 33.01 -14.29
N ASP A 928 -10.15 32.48 -15.50
CA ASP A 928 -11.29 32.06 -16.34
C ASP A 928 -11.33 30.54 -16.46
N PHE A 929 -12.33 29.91 -15.84
CA PHE A 929 -12.47 28.45 -15.84
C PHE A 929 -13.23 28.00 -17.08
N ILE A 930 -12.54 27.22 -17.92
CA ILE A 930 -13.08 26.69 -19.18
C ILE A 930 -13.95 25.45 -18.94
N GLU A 931 -13.93 24.86 -17.75
CA GLU A 931 -14.82 23.77 -17.36
C GLU A 931 -15.94 24.26 -16.44
N PRO A 932 -17.17 23.73 -16.56
CA PRO A 932 -18.25 24.04 -15.65
C PRO A 932 -18.09 23.33 -14.29
N ASP A 933 -18.81 23.79 -13.28
CA ASP A 933 -18.95 23.08 -12.00
C ASP A 933 -19.87 21.84 -12.12
N GLU A 934 -20.06 21.11 -11.01
CA GLU A 934 -20.93 19.92 -10.96
C GLU A 934 -22.39 20.20 -11.36
N LYS A 935 -22.81 21.47 -11.33
CA LYS A 935 -24.15 21.92 -11.72
C LYS A 935 -24.20 22.44 -13.16
N GLY A 936 -23.09 22.38 -13.90
CA GLY A 936 -23.01 22.84 -15.28
C GLY A 936 -22.75 24.35 -15.43
N MET A 937 -22.40 25.08 -14.35
CA MET A 937 -22.18 26.52 -14.40
C MET A 937 -20.72 26.89 -14.64
N TYR A 938 -20.47 27.80 -15.59
CA TYR A 938 -19.16 28.38 -15.85
C TYR A 938 -18.88 29.56 -14.93
N LYS A 939 -17.61 29.76 -14.56
CA LYS A 939 -17.23 30.76 -13.56
C LYS A 939 -15.96 31.49 -13.97
N ARG A 940 -15.97 32.81 -13.73
CA ARG A 940 -14.81 33.71 -13.79
C ARG A 940 -14.62 34.36 -12.43
N GLU A 941 -13.37 34.44 -11.97
CA GLU A 941 -13.04 35.14 -10.73
C GLU A 941 -12.10 36.31 -11.04
N GLU A 942 -12.59 37.51 -10.74
CA GLU A 942 -11.87 38.76 -10.98
C GLU A 942 -11.20 39.25 -9.69
N PHE A 943 -9.97 39.73 -9.85
CA PHE A 943 -9.12 40.21 -8.79
C PHE A 943 -8.50 41.55 -9.15
N GLU A 944 -8.66 42.53 -8.26
CA GLU A 944 -7.81 43.71 -8.24
C GLU A 944 -6.46 43.32 -7.65
N ILE A 945 -5.38 43.77 -8.29
CA ILE A 945 -4.00 43.49 -7.84
C ILE A 945 -3.39 44.78 -7.31
N SER A 946 -3.17 44.82 -6.00
CA SER A 946 -2.62 46.00 -5.32
C SER A 946 -1.10 46.10 -5.51
N ARG A 947 -0.53 47.29 -5.25
CA ARG A 947 0.94 47.45 -5.21
C ARG A 947 1.57 46.64 -4.07
N ALA A 948 0.87 46.47 -2.95
CA ALA A 948 1.35 45.66 -1.83
C ALA A 948 1.54 44.19 -2.23
N ASP A 949 0.59 43.63 -3.00
CA ASP A 949 0.69 42.26 -3.52
C ASP A 949 1.96 42.06 -4.36
N VAL A 950 2.27 43.05 -5.22
CA VAL A 950 3.46 43.02 -6.09
C VAL A 950 4.75 43.09 -5.27
N GLU A 951 4.82 43.95 -4.26
CA GLU A 951 5.99 44.06 -3.38
C GLU A 951 6.21 42.80 -2.52
N ASP A 952 5.15 42.19 -2.02
CA ASP A 952 5.26 40.93 -1.29
C ASP A 952 5.71 39.77 -2.19
N LEU A 953 5.22 39.73 -3.44
CA LEU A 953 5.71 38.77 -4.43
C LEU A 953 7.20 38.98 -4.75
N LYS A 954 7.67 40.24 -4.90
CA LYS A 954 9.09 40.53 -5.11
C LYS A 954 9.96 39.98 -3.98
N LYS A 955 9.54 40.12 -2.71
CA LYS A 955 10.27 39.54 -1.57
C LYS A 955 10.37 38.01 -1.68
N ILE A 956 9.27 37.34 -2.07
CA ILE A 956 9.25 35.88 -2.27
C ILE A 956 10.19 35.48 -3.41
N ILE A 957 10.16 36.19 -4.53
CA ILE A 957 11.03 35.95 -5.70
C ILE A 957 12.50 36.11 -5.32
N LEU A 958 12.86 37.23 -4.67
CA LEU A 958 14.24 37.51 -4.28
C LEU A 958 14.75 36.47 -3.29
N LYS A 959 13.97 36.16 -2.25
CA LYS A 959 14.31 35.08 -1.31
C LYS A 959 14.51 33.73 -2.01
N SER A 960 13.61 33.35 -2.91
CA SER A 960 13.71 32.08 -3.63
C SER A 960 14.95 32.06 -4.53
N ALA A 961 15.26 33.17 -5.20
CA ALA A 961 16.44 33.30 -6.05
C ALA A 961 17.75 33.24 -5.24
N ASP A 962 17.78 33.87 -4.06
CA ASP A 962 18.92 33.80 -3.14
C ASP A 962 19.15 32.36 -2.67
N GLU A 963 18.09 31.66 -2.25
CA GLU A 963 18.17 30.24 -1.85
C GLU A 963 18.63 29.34 -3.01
N ILE A 964 18.18 29.60 -4.25
CA ILE A 964 18.60 28.84 -5.44
C ILE A 964 20.08 29.09 -5.73
N LEU A 965 20.53 30.35 -5.77
CA LEU A 965 21.93 30.70 -6.06
C LEU A 965 22.90 30.23 -4.97
N ALA A 966 22.43 30.19 -3.73
CA ALA A 966 23.19 29.66 -2.61
C ALA A 966 23.19 28.13 -2.54
N LEU A 967 22.35 27.45 -3.35
CA LEU A 967 22.03 26.01 -3.28
C LEU A 967 21.48 25.55 -1.91
N GLU A 968 20.88 26.46 -1.15
CA GLU A 968 20.31 26.14 0.18
C GLU A 968 19.18 25.11 0.11
N PHE A 969 18.58 24.92 -1.06
CA PHE A 969 17.52 23.93 -1.26
C PHE A 969 18.01 22.48 -1.37
N TRP A 970 19.31 22.24 -1.51
CA TRP A 970 19.88 20.90 -1.75
C TRP A 970 19.57 19.88 -0.65
N ASN A 971 19.32 20.34 0.58
CA ASN A 971 18.94 19.46 1.69
C ASN A 971 17.45 19.59 2.08
N LYS A 972 16.67 20.38 1.33
CA LYS A 972 15.24 20.59 1.60
C LYS A 972 14.42 19.49 0.92
N ARG A 973 13.39 19.00 1.62
CA ARG A 973 12.33 18.14 1.05
C ARG A 973 10.99 18.87 1.17
N CYS A 974 10.08 18.60 0.23
CA CYS A 974 8.71 19.09 0.36
C CYS A 974 7.93 18.28 1.41
N LYS A 975 6.76 18.78 1.79
CA LYS A 975 5.87 18.14 2.78
C LYS A 975 5.21 16.85 2.29
N ASP A 976 5.21 16.61 0.98
CA ASP A 976 4.63 15.40 0.39
C ASP A 976 5.59 14.19 0.52
N PRO A 977 5.26 13.18 1.34
CA PRO A 977 6.10 11.99 1.52
C PRO A 977 6.16 11.09 0.28
N LYS A 978 5.23 11.25 -0.68
CA LYS A 978 5.18 10.48 -1.93
C LYS A 978 5.78 11.24 -3.12
N CYS A 979 6.35 12.42 -2.91
CA CYS A 979 6.87 13.26 -3.99
C CYS A 979 7.93 12.53 -4.83
N SER A 980 7.63 12.33 -6.13
CA SER A 980 8.54 11.66 -7.07
C SER A 980 9.86 12.39 -7.26
N TYR A 981 9.90 13.73 -7.23
CA TYR A 981 11.14 14.50 -7.37
C TYR A 981 12.05 14.39 -6.15
N CYS A 982 11.47 14.35 -4.94
CA CYS A 982 12.24 14.10 -3.73
C CYS A 982 12.80 12.67 -3.72
N LYS A 983 12.09 11.70 -4.31
CA LYS A 983 12.59 10.33 -4.52
C LYS A 983 13.65 10.26 -5.61
N LEU A 984 13.53 11.04 -6.68
CA LEU A 984 14.50 11.09 -7.77
C LEU A 984 15.87 11.56 -7.28
N ARG A 985 15.89 12.52 -6.35
CA ARG A 985 17.09 12.93 -5.62
C ARG A 985 17.76 11.78 -4.84
N GLU A 986 17.04 10.75 -4.44
CA GLU A 986 17.63 9.58 -3.76
C GLU A 986 18.35 8.64 -4.74
N LEU A 987 18.21 8.83 -6.06
CA LEU A 987 18.97 8.07 -7.04
C LEU A 987 20.43 8.54 -7.12
N THR A 988 20.67 9.84 -6.85
CA THR A 988 21.99 10.46 -6.84
C THR A 988 22.66 10.28 -5.49
N ASN A 989 23.82 9.64 -5.44
CA ASN A 989 24.77 9.83 -4.34
C ASN A 989 25.53 11.13 -4.61
N SER A 990 24.95 12.23 -4.14
CA SER A 990 25.72 13.44 -3.85
C SER A 990 25.52 13.75 -2.39
#